data_AF-A0A9W6WTZ0-F1
#
_entry.id   AF-A0A9W6WTZ0-F1
#
_cell.length_a   1.000
_cell.length_b   1.000
_cell.length_c   1.000
_cell.angle_alpha   90.00
_cell.angle_beta   90.00
_cell.angle_gamma   90.00
#
_symmetry.space_group_name_H-M   'P 1'
#
loop_
_entity.id
_entity.type
_entity.pdbx_description
1 polymer ?
#
loop_
_entity_poly.entity_id
_entity_poly.type
_entity_poly.pdbx_seq_one_letter_code
_entity_poly.pdbx_strand_id
1 'polypeptide(L)'
;MRPHLNLEPNFVNSGQVALEGGEKSAYSAFANTPYTPHAPIDRCERSLHHTNRSQYDRDEDHHHQWFVTRSAHIRECLTEFLGTFVMICFGMGVNNQVVLSEEANGTWISINMAWGIAVLMGVYCSEGVSGAHMNCAVSFAHAVYGRLPWWKLPGYCVAQVVGAFLGACSIYLLDYQRLSKADPNKETMYHNFATHPDTDINNLTAFYTEALATCMLLLCIYAITDQRNRSPGTVGTPFAFALMIMALGMSFGMNTGYAMNPARDFGPRLFTFFVGYGSKVFTENGYYFLIPIFGPLVGGVVGAGMYTFLVQVQHPTEPEDLSFATYAAPQKHAGRCLVNFAERYAGAAAVGSAGPNLTALVRPLLGARQQHLTRAVSREDHRHELPTTGPSSGKRSHVTMRFSKFRAGASHELRCSLRATRGCSPGAHYPTFRPPSSKAAETQSSSTKPRFTMESSYTTTTQPVIDVADKSGTYAPYADTPYSPRQVDRCERSLHHTNRSQYSRNEDHHSHWFVTKNPHLRECYSEFLGTFVMIAFGMGVNNQVVLSEDKEGTWLSINMAWGIAVLMGVYCSEGVSGAHMNPSVTLAHAVYGRLPWRKVPGYVVSQFLGAFVGAFVIYLLDYQRLMKADPDKETMYHNFATHPNPEINNLTAFYTEALATGMLLLCVYAITDQRNRSPGTVGTPFAFALMIMALGMSFGMNTGYAMNPARDFAPRLFTFFAGYGSKVFTENGCYFLIPMFAPLIGGVLGAGAYEILVQVQHPHDPSEY
;
A
#
# COMPACT_ATOMS: atom_id res chain seq x y z
N MET A 1 18.48 61.70 -23.41
CA MET A 1 19.38 60.70 -24.05
C MET A 1 20.14 59.95 -22.95
N ARG A 2 20.62 58.72 -23.19
CA ARG A 2 21.58 57.99 -22.31
C ARG A 2 22.94 58.74 -22.27
N PRO A 3 23.80 58.67 -21.22
CA PRO A 3 24.45 57.40 -20.79
C PRO A 3 24.80 57.18 -19.29
N HIS A 4 25.22 55.92 -19.03
CA HIS A 4 26.04 55.31 -17.97
C HIS A 4 26.64 56.12 -16.79
N LEU A 5 26.66 55.50 -15.59
CA LEU A 5 27.87 54.86 -15.01
C LEU A 5 27.55 53.96 -13.79
N ASN A 6 28.45 53.01 -13.47
CA ASN A 6 28.38 52.10 -12.31
C ASN A 6 29.24 52.62 -11.15
N LEU A 7 28.99 52.13 -9.91
CA LEU A 7 30.01 51.91 -8.85
C LEU A 7 29.41 51.13 -7.66
N GLU A 8 30.11 50.10 -7.18
CA GLU A 8 29.97 49.55 -5.80
C GLU A 8 30.96 50.26 -4.86
N PRO A 9 30.82 50.13 -3.52
CA PRO A 9 31.71 49.16 -2.83
C PRO A 9 31.13 48.50 -1.56
N ASN A 10 31.86 47.48 -1.07
CA ASN A 10 31.64 46.76 0.20
C ASN A 10 31.67 47.65 1.46
N PHE A 11 31.01 47.21 2.55
CA PHE A 11 31.51 47.39 3.93
C PHE A 11 30.99 46.29 4.90
N VAL A 12 31.71 46.09 6.01
CA VAL A 12 31.51 45.05 7.05
C VAL A 12 31.72 45.68 8.45
N ASN A 13 31.26 45.01 9.51
CA ASN A 13 31.35 45.36 10.96
C ASN A 13 30.38 46.44 11.46
N SER A 14 29.98 46.49 12.73
CA SER A 14 29.86 45.50 13.85
C SER A 14 29.26 46.21 15.08
N GLY A 15 28.76 45.51 16.09
CA GLY A 15 28.57 46.12 17.44
C GLY A 15 27.31 45.72 18.20
N GLN A 16 27.52 44.97 19.28
CA GLN A 16 26.51 44.44 20.20
C GLN A 16 25.65 45.50 20.92
N VAL A 17 24.39 45.15 21.20
CA VAL A 17 23.79 45.32 22.54
C VAL A 17 23.12 43.99 22.90
N ALA A 18 23.20 43.57 24.17
CA ALA A 18 22.77 42.25 24.62
C ALA A 18 21.33 42.21 25.16
N LEU A 19 20.69 41.05 25.04
CA LEU A 19 19.63 40.58 25.95
C LEU A 19 19.94 39.12 26.29
N GLU A 20 19.86 38.76 27.57
CA GLU A 20 20.28 37.45 28.09
C GLU A 20 19.16 36.41 28.05
N GLY A 21 19.58 35.13 28.16
CA GLY A 21 18.79 33.94 27.84
C GLY A 21 17.43 33.81 28.55
N GLY A 22 16.44 33.35 27.78
CA GLY A 22 15.07 33.26 28.28
C GLY A 22 14.11 32.29 27.60
N GLU A 23 14.42 31.61 26.48
CA GLU A 23 13.56 30.51 25.97
C GLU A 23 14.27 29.65 24.91
N LYS A 24 14.12 28.32 24.98
CA LYS A 24 14.64 27.38 23.97
C LYS A 24 13.52 26.93 23.03
N SER A 25 13.61 27.28 21.76
CA SER A 25 12.71 26.75 20.73
C SER A 25 12.81 25.22 20.66
N ALA A 26 11.66 24.54 20.71
CA ALA A 26 11.54 23.08 20.87
C ALA A 26 12.02 22.25 19.65
N TYR A 27 12.46 22.90 18.56
CA TYR A 27 12.83 22.24 17.30
C TYR A 27 14.28 21.72 17.22
N SER A 28 15.10 21.88 18.26
CA SER A 28 16.54 21.53 18.24
C SER A 28 16.89 20.21 18.94
N ALA A 29 15.92 19.51 19.53
CA ALA A 29 16.18 18.37 20.44
C ALA A 29 16.04 16.96 19.83
N PHE A 30 15.60 16.83 18.57
CA PHE A 30 15.22 15.54 17.96
C PHE A 30 16.21 14.99 16.92
N ALA A 31 17.39 15.61 16.74
CA ALA A 31 18.34 15.24 15.68
C ALA A 31 19.41 14.20 16.07
N ASN A 32 19.71 14.03 17.37
CA ASN A 32 20.89 13.29 17.82
C ASN A 32 20.55 12.13 18.79
N THR A 33 20.25 10.94 18.25
CA THR A 33 20.36 9.67 18.98
C THR A 33 20.84 8.56 18.04
N PRO A 34 21.98 7.88 18.31
CA PRO A 34 22.41 6.73 17.52
C PRO A 34 21.54 5.50 17.76
N TYR A 35 21.68 4.52 16.87
CA TYR A 35 20.77 3.38 16.71
C TYR A 35 20.77 2.45 17.94
N THR A 36 19.64 2.36 18.65
CA THR A 36 19.38 1.31 19.65
C THR A 36 18.05 0.60 19.36
N PRO A 37 17.97 -0.73 19.52
CA PRO A 37 16.74 -1.49 19.28
C PRO A 37 15.76 -1.24 20.43
N HIS A 38 14.81 -0.32 20.24
CA HIS A 38 13.87 0.06 21.29
C HIS A 38 12.98 -1.12 21.72
N ALA A 39 13.07 -1.44 23.01
CA ALA A 39 12.06 -2.20 23.75
C ALA A 39 10.67 -1.51 23.62
N PRO A 40 9.55 -2.26 23.78
CA PRO A 40 8.22 -1.73 23.45
C PRO A 40 7.82 -0.57 24.37
N ILE A 41 7.86 0.64 23.82
CA ILE A 41 7.18 1.83 24.34
C ILE A 41 5.67 1.63 24.13
N ASP A 42 4.85 2.02 25.12
CA ASP A 42 3.42 1.68 25.17
C ASP A 42 2.63 2.11 23.92
N ARG A 43 2.23 1.12 23.11
CA ARG A 43 1.59 1.30 21.80
C ARG A 43 0.11 1.69 21.92
N CYS A 44 -0.15 2.95 22.26
CA CYS A 44 -1.51 3.50 22.46
C CYS A 44 -1.98 4.57 21.46
N GLU A 45 -1.32 4.74 20.31
CA GLU A 45 -1.95 5.36 19.14
C GLU A 45 -2.40 4.25 18.17
N ARG A 46 -3.73 4.10 17.99
CA ARG A 46 -4.33 3.06 17.15
C ARG A 46 -5.18 3.67 16.04
N SER A 47 -4.51 4.15 14.99
CA SER A 47 -5.15 4.55 13.74
C SER A 47 -5.51 3.35 12.86
N LEU A 48 -6.31 2.42 13.41
CA LEU A 48 -6.99 1.32 12.70
C LEU A 48 -8.10 0.76 13.61
N HIS A 49 -9.33 0.68 13.09
CA HIS A 49 -10.53 0.17 13.79
C HIS A 49 -10.88 0.82 15.14
N HIS A 50 -11.20 2.12 15.13
CA HIS A 50 -11.89 2.81 16.25
C HIS A 50 -13.34 3.24 15.94
N THR A 51 -14.05 2.43 15.14
CA THR A 51 -15.52 2.47 14.99
C THR A 51 -16.30 2.05 16.25
N ASN A 52 -15.63 1.71 17.36
CA ASN A 52 -16.27 1.18 18.57
C ASN A 52 -15.49 1.46 19.89
N ARG A 53 -14.75 2.58 20.00
CA ARG A 53 -14.04 2.94 21.25
C ARG A 53 -14.04 4.42 21.66
N SER A 54 -14.53 5.33 20.81
CA SER A 54 -14.82 6.73 21.19
C SER A 54 -16.22 6.92 21.83
N GLN A 55 -16.87 5.82 22.22
CA GLN A 55 -18.31 5.75 22.49
C GLN A 55 -18.65 5.40 23.95
N TYR A 56 -17.74 5.69 24.89
CA TYR A 56 -17.90 5.33 26.31
C TYR A 56 -17.34 6.36 27.31
N ASP A 57 -17.06 7.59 26.88
CA ASP A 57 -16.44 8.61 27.75
C ASP A 57 -16.80 10.06 27.33
N ARG A 58 -18.10 10.31 27.09
CA ARG A 58 -18.71 11.65 26.83
C ARG A 58 -20.21 11.69 27.17
N ASP A 59 -20.60 11.34 28.39
CA ASP A 59 -22.01 11.44 28.82
C ASP A 59 -22.45 12.87 29.20
N GLU A 60 -21.54 13.86 29.29
CA GLU A 60 -21.85 15.20 29.84
C GLU A 60 -22.29 16.28 28.82
N ASP A 61 -22.08 16.08 27.50
CA ASP A 61 -22.34 17.11 26.46
C ASP A 61 -23.66 16.93 25.67
N HIS A 62 -24.51 15.98 26.05
CA HIS A 62 -25.55 15.45 25.16
C HIS A 62 -26.83 16.30 24.97
N HIS A 63 -26.90 17.53 25.48
CA HIS A 63 -28.14 18.33 25.49
C HIS A 63 -28.35 19.34 24.34
N HIS A 64 -27.35 19.61 23.47
CA HIS A 64 -27.43 20.73 22.52
C HIS A 64 -27.23 20.42 21.01
N GLN A 65 -27.24 19.16 20.57
CA GLN A 65 -27.05 18.82 19.14
C GLN A 65 -28.27 18.16 18.48
N TRP A 66 -29.19 19.01 18.02
CA TRP A 66 -30.50 18.69 17.42
C TRP A 66 -30.50 17.79 16.16
N PHE A 67 -29.36 17.59 15.48
CA PHE A 67 -29.25 16.77 14.26
C PHE A 67 -28.36 15.52 14.38
N VAL A 68 -27.79 15.19 15.54
CA VAL A 68 -26.87 14.04 15.64
C VAL A 68 -27.61 12.71 15.56
N THR A 69 -27.36 11.95 14.49
CA THR A 69 -27.91 10.61 14.31
C THR A 69 -27.19 9.59 15.19
N ARG A 70 -27.96 8.89 16.04
CA ARG A 70 -27.43 7.89 17.00
C ARG A 70 -26.83 6.67 16.30
N SER A 71 -27.40 6.25 15.16
CA SER A 71 -26.90 5.11 14.37
C SER A 71 -25.59 5.44 13.67
N ALA A 72 -24.52 4.70 13.99
CA ALA A 72 -23.22 4.83 13.33
C ALA A 72 -23.32 4.64 11.81
N HIS A 73 -24.12 3.67 11.35
CA HIS A 73 -24.29 3.41 9.92
C HIS A 73 -24.98 4.56 9.18
N ILE A 74 -25.88 5.31 9.83
CA ILE A 74 -26.48 6.50 9.21
C ILE A 74 -25.45 7.63 9.12
N ARG A 75 -24.53 7.76 10.09
CA ARG A 75 -23.41 8.72 9.99
C ARG A 75 -22.47 8.37 8.83
N GLU A 76 -22.13 7.09 8.67
CA GLU A 76 -21.35 6.58 7.54
C GLU A 76 -22.02 6.91 6.20
N CYS A 77 -23.31 6.60 6.04
CA CYS A 77 -24.07 6.94 4.83
C CYS A 77 -24.10 8.46 4.56
N LEU A 78 -24.21 9.30 5.59
CA LEU A 78 -24.23 10.76 5.42
C LEU A 78 -22.86 11.31 4.96
N THR A 79 -21.74 10.74 5.42
CA THR A 79 -20.41 11.16 4.96
C THR A 79 -20.05 10.58 3.60
N GLU A 80 -20.48 9.37 3.26
CA GLU A 80 -20.37 8.83 1.90
C GLU A 80 -21.17 9.66 0.89
N PHE A 81 -22.40 10.05 1.25
CA PHE A 81 -23.21 10.99 0.45
C PHE A 81 -22.46 12.31 0.21
N LEU A 82 -21.91 12.92 1.28
CA LEU A 82 -21.20 14.20 1.18
C LEU A 82 -19.90 14.10 0.37
N GLY A 83 -19.09 13.06 0.61
CA GLY A 83 -17.83 12.84 -0.11
C GLY A 83 -18.05 12.63 -1.61
N THR A 84 -19.01 11.79 -1.99
CA THR A 84 -19.38 11.61 -3.40
C THR A 84 -20.05 12.85 -4.00
N PHE A 85 -20.87 13.60 -3.25
CA PHE A 85 -21.44 14.87 -3.72
C PHE A 85 -20.33 15.89 -4.05
N VAL A 86 -19.38 16.11 -3.13
CA VAL A 86 -18.25 17.05 -3.34
C VAL A 86 -17.40 16.61 -4.55
N MET A 87 -17.03 15.33 -4.62
CA MET A 87 -16.28 14.79 -5.75
C MET A 87 -16.99 15.01 -7.09
N ILE A 88 -18.32 14.84 -7.13
CA ILE A 88 -19.09 14.98 -8.37
C ILE A 88 -19.27 16.46 -8.76
N CYS A 89 -19.40 17.37 -7.79
CA CYS A 89 -19.42 18.80 -8.07
C CYS A 89 -18.12 19.30 -8.70
N PHE A 90 -16.95 18.93 -8.16
CA PHE A 90 -15.66 19.33 -8.75
C PHE A 90 -15.41 18.63 -10.10
N GLY A 91 -15.68 17.33 -10.20
CA GLY A 91 -15.46 16.54 -11.41
C GLY A 91 -16.37 16.94 -12.59
N MET A 92 -17.65 17.21 -12.34
CA MET A 92 -18.56 17.65 -13.41
C MET A 92 -18.43 19.14 -13.71
N GLY A 93 -18.05 19.95 -12.72
CA GLY A 93 -17.70 21.36 -12.94
C GLY A 93 -16.56 21.52 -13.95
N VAL A 94 -15.50 20.71 -13.87
CA VAL A 94 -14.42 20.75 -14.87
C VAL A 94 -14.86 20.21 -16.24
N ASN A 95 -15.63 19.12 -16.28
CA ASN A 95 -16.16 18.58 -17.55
C ASN A 95 -16.97 19.64 -18.30
N ASN A 96 -17.92 20.28 -17.61
CA ASN A 96 -18.72 21.38 -18.17
C ASN A 96 -17.86 22.59 -18.53
N GLN A 97 -16.89 23.00 -17.70
CA GLN A 97 -16.03 24.14 -17.99
C GLN A 97 -15.24 23.95 -19.29
N VAL A 98 -14.67 22.76 -19.51
CA VAL A 98 -13.89 22.44 -20.71
C VAL A 98 -14.81 22.39 -21.95
N VAL A 99 -15.87 21.58 -21.91
CA VAL A 99 -16.77 21.38 -23.06
C VAL A 99 -17.54 22.66 -23.42
N LEU A 100 -18.15 23.33 -22.43
CA LEU A 100 -18.96 24.55 -22.64
C LEU A 100 -18.11 25.82 -22.86
N SER A 101 -16.79 25.68 -23.00
CA SER A 101 -15.93 26.77 -23.45
C SER A 101 -15.04 26.42 -24.65
N GLU A 102 -15.31 25.30 -25.33
CA GLU A 102 -14.55 24.89 -26.52
C GLU A 102 -13.04 24.86 -26.22
N GLU A 103 -12.69 24.24 -25.07
CA GLU A 103 -11.34 24.13 -24.47
C GLU A 103 -10.67 25.45 -24.04
N ALA A 104 -11.28 26.61 -24.29
CA ALA A 104 -10.67 27.92 -24.00
C ALA A 104 -10.41 28.20 -22.51
N ASN A 105 -11.11 27.50 -21.59
CA ASN A 105 -10.89 27.60 -20.13
C ASN A 105 -10.34 26.29 -19.51
N GLY A 106 -9.77 25.40 -20.30
CA GLY A 106 -9.13 24.18 -19.82
C GLY A 106 -9.10 23.07 -20.87
N THR A 107 -8.13 22.17 -20.77
CA THR A 107 -7.92 21.02 -21.67
C THR A 107 -8.00 19.70 -20.90
N TRP A 108 -7.86 18.55 -21.57
CA TRP A 108 -7.96 17.22 -20.95
C TRP A 108 -7.09 17.02 -19.69
N ILE A 109 -5.87 17.56 -19.66
CA ILE A 109 -5.00 17.49 -18.46
C ILE A 109 -5.63 18.20 -17.25
N SER A 110 -6.38 19.29 -17.47
CA SER A 110 -7.09 20.01 -16.40
C SER A 110 -8.27 19.21 -15.85
N ILE A 111 -8.96 18.41 -16.69
CA ILE A 111 -9.99 17.47 -16.28
C ILE A 111 -9.38 16.45 -15.30
N ASN A 112 -8.28 15.80 -15.70
CA ASN A 112 -7.61 14.78 -14.88
C ASN A 112 -7.10 15.35 -13.54
N MET A 113 -6.52 16.56 -13.55
CA MET A 113 -6.11 17.27 -12.34
C MET A 113 -7.29 17.57 -11.40
N ALA A 114 -8.38 18.10 -11.94
CA ALA A 114 -9.54 18.47 -11.14
C ALA A 114 -10.31 17.26 -10.61
N TRP A 115 -10.41 16.12 -11.33
CA TRP A 115 -10.94 14.87 -10.77
C TRP A 115 -10.07 14.30 -9.65
N GLY A 116 -8.74 14.46 -9.72
CA GLY A 116 -7.84 14.14 -8.60
C GLY A 116 -8.11 15.00 -7.36
N ILE A 117 -8.25 16.32 -7.55
CA ILE A 117 -8.59 17.27 -6.47
C ILE A 117 -10.02 17.03 -5.95
N ALA A 118 -10.94 16.59 -6.80
CA ALA A 118 -12.31 16.24 -6.42
C ALA A 118 -12.32 15.06 -5.42
N VAL A 119 -11.50 14.03 -5.67
CA VAL A 119 -11.31 12.91 -4.74
C VAL A 119 -10.57 13.37 -3.48
N LEU A 120 -9.53 14.20 -3.59
CA LEU A 120 -8.82 14.79 -2.43
C LEU A 120 -9.80 15.45 -1.44
N MET A 121 -10.69 16.30 -1.94
CA MET A 121 -11.66 17.03 -1.11
C MET A 121 -12.76 16.12 -0.57
N GLY A 122 -13.28 15.19 -1.39
CA GLY A 122 -14.27 14.22 -0.92
C GLY A 122 -13.73 13.29 0.19
N VAL A 123 -12.46 12.90 0.11
CA VAL A 123 -11.77 12.11 1.15
C VAL A 123 -11.67 12.92 2.44
N TYR A 124 -11.19 14.17 2.40
CA TYR A 124 -11.19 15.05 3.58
C TYR A 124 -12.59 15.28 4.18
N CYS A 125 -13.66 15.23 3.38
CA CYS A 125 -15.04 15.32 3.87
C CYS A 125 -15.59 14.03 4.51
N SER A 126 -14.93 12.86 4.37
CA SER A 126 -15.56 11.56 4.71
C SER A 126 -14.66 10.51 5.39
N GLU A 127 -13.33 10.62 5.30
CA GLU A 127 -12.37 9.62 5.79
C GLU A 127 -12.57 9.29 7.27
N GLY A 128 -12.65 10.32 8.12
CA GLY A 128 -12.75 10.18 9.58
C GLY A 128 -14.06 9.57 10.12
N VAL A 129 -15.03 9.23 9.26
CA VAL A 129 -16.32 8.62 9.68
C VAL A 129 -16.63 7.34 8.91
N SER A 130 -16.61 7.37 7.57
CA SER A 130 -16.99 6.22 6.74
C SER A 130 -15.81 5.47 6.12
N GLY A 131 -14.58 6.01 6.23
CA GLY A 131 -13.40 5.51 5.52
C GLY A 131 -13.27 6.00 4.07
N ALA A 132 -14.05 7.01 3.68
CA ALA A 132 -14.03 7.63 2.35
C ALA A 132 -14.06 6.64 1.17
N HIS A 133 -15.03 5.70 1.15
CA HIS A 133 -15.12 4.76 0.03
C HIS A 133 -15.48 5.48 -1.27
N MET A 134 -16.49 6.38 -1.22
CA MET A 134 -17.00 7.25 -2.28
C MET A 134 -17.40 6.57 -3.60
N ASN A 135 -17.32 5.24 -3.64
CA ASN A 135 -17.35 4.40 -4.82
C ASN A 135 -17.96 3.03 -4.48
N CYS A 136 -18.96 2.62 -5.27
CA CYS A 136 -19.63 1.33 -5.11
C CYS A 136 -18.67 0.15 -5.32
N ALA A 137 -17.71 0.25 -6.25
CA ALA A 137 -16.72 -0.78 -6.54
C ALA A 137 -15.69 -0.95 -5.40
N VAL A 138 -15.25 0.16 -4.79
CA VAL A 138 -14.41 0.13 -3.58
C VAL A 138 -15.17 -0.53 -2.42
N SER A 139 -16.42 -0.12 -2.21
CA SER A 139 -17.29 -0.67 -1.17
C SER A 139 -17.55 -2.17 -1.37
N PHE A 140 -17.77 -2.61 -2.61
CA PHE A 140 -17.97 -4.02 -2.97
C PHE A 140 -16.69 -4.84 -2.80
N ALA A 141 -15.54 -4.36 -3.27
CA ALA A 141 -14.26 -5.02 -3.07
C ALA A 141 -13.93 -5.17 -1.58
N HIS A 142 -14.17 -4.12 -0.77
CA HIS A 142 -14.04 -4.22 0.69
C HIS A 142 -15.02 -5.24 1.31
N ALA A 143 -16.22 -5.43 0.77
CA ALA A 143 -17.12 -6.48 1.22
C ALA A 143 -16.63 -7.90 0.86
N VAL A 144 -16.08 -8.08 -0.35
CA VAL A 144 -15.49 -9.35 -0.81
C VAL A 144 -14.27 -9.75 0.04
N TYR A 145 -13.38 -8.81 0.35
CA TYR A 145 -12.19 -9.04 1.18
C TYR A 145 -12.42 -8.80 2.68
N GLY A 146 -13.68 -8.83 3.15
CA GLY A 146 -14.04 -8.80 4.58
C GLY A 146 -13.83 -7.47 5.32
N ARG A 147 -13.24 -6.45 4.67
CA ARG A 147 -12.99 -5.12 5.24
C ARG A 147 -14.28 -4.31 5.51
N LEU A 148 -15.38 -4.61 4.82
CA LEU A 148 -16.73 -4.06 5.07
C LEU A 148 -17.73 -5.21 5.29
N PRO A 149 -18.59 -5.18 6.34
CA PRO A 149 -19.62 -6.20 6.49
C PRO A 149 -20.73 -6.02 5.44
N TRP A 150 -21.06 -7.10 4.72
CA TRP A 150 -21.98 -7.14 3.58
C TRP A 150 -23.33 -6.42 3.78
N TRP A 151 -23.87 -6.39 5.00
CA TRP A 151 -25.15 -5.70 5.28
C TRP A 151 -25.07 -4.17 5.17
N LYS A 152 -23.88 -3.56 5.29
CA LYS A 152 -23.67 -2.11 5.10
C LYS A 152 -23.57 -1.70 3.64
N LEU A 153 -23.18 -2.62 2.75
CA LEU A 153 -22.89 -2.32 1.35
C LEU A 153 -24.06 -1.61 0.63
N PRO A 154 -25.34 -2.03 0.77
CA PRO A 154 -26.45 -1.33 0.15
C PRO A 154 -26.61 0.12 0.64
N GLY A 155 -26.36 0.38 1.93
CA GLY A 155 -26.41 1.72 2.51
C GLY A 155 -25.32 2.65 1.96
N TYR A 156 -24.10 2.14 1.80
CA TYR A 156 -23.00 2.87 1.15
C TYR A 156 -23.34 3.19 -0.31
N CYS A 157 -23.71 2.18 -1.11
CA CYS A 157 -24.00 2.37 -2.54
C CYS A 157 -25.19 3.32 -2.80
N VAL A 158 -26.26 3.24 -1.99
CA VAL A 158 -27.41 4.17 -2.12
C VAL A 158 -26.99 5.59 -1.76
N ALA A 159 -26.22 5.79 -0.69
CA ALA A 159 -25.71 7.11 -0.31
C ALA A 159 -24.82 7.73 -1.41
N GLN A 160 -23.89 6.95 -1.96
CA GLN A 160 -22.99 7.37 -3.03
C GLN A 160 -23.77 7.75 -4.31
N VAL A 161 -24.73 6.91 -4.75
CA VAL A 161 -25.57 7.19 -5.93
C VAL A 161 -26.43 8.45 -5.75
N VAL A 162 -27.03 8.66 -4.57
CA VAL A 162 -27.83 9.87 -4.28
C VAL A 162 -26.94 11.11 -4.16
N GLY A 163 -25.72 10.97 -3.63
CA GLY A 163 -24.70 12.03 -3.61
C GLY A 163 -24.31 12.47 -5.02
N ALA A 164 -24.05 11.52 -5.90
CA ALA A 164 -23.71 11.79 -7.30
C ALA A 164 -24.89 12.37 -8.10
N PHE A 165 -26.11 11.87 -7.87
CA PHE A 165 -27.33 12.43 -8.46
C PHE A 165 -27.53 13.91 -8.09
N LEU A 166 -27.38 14.27 -6.80
CA LEU A 166 -27.53 15.65 -6.36
C LEU A 166 -26.33 16.54 -6.75
N GLY A 167 -25.12 16.00 -6.83
CA GLY A 167 -23.96 16.73 -7.35
C GLY A 167 -24.13 17.11 -8.83
N ALA A 168 -24.60 16.16 -9.65
CA ALA A 168 -24.96 16.42 -11.05
C ALA A 168 -26.08 17.46 -11.17
N CYS A 169 -27.07 17.43 -10.26
CA CYS A 169 -28.12 18.45 -10.18
C CYS A 169 -27.57 19.85 -9.88
N SER A 170 -26.68 19.98 -8.89
CA SER A 170 -26.05 21.26 -8.56
C SER A 170 -25.25 21.84 -9.73
N ILE A 171 -24.50 21.02 -10.46
CA ILE A 171 -23.73 21.47 -11.63
C ILE A 171 -24.62 21.78 -12.85
N TYR A 172 -25.67 21.01 -13.09
CA TYR A 172 -26.65 21.35 -14.14
C TYR A 172 -27.37 22.68 -13.87
N LEU A 173 -27.67 22.99 -12.61
CA LEU A 173 -28.27 24.27 -12.21
C LEU A 173 -27.27 25.43 -12.33
N LEU A 174 -25.98 25.19 -12.03
CA LEU A 174 -24.90 26.17 -12.18
C LEU A 174 -24.70 26.56 -13.66
N ASP A 175 -24.59 25.56 -14.55
CA ASP A 175 -24.33 25.76 -15.98
C ASP A 175 -25.60 25.91 -16.83
N TYR A 176 -26.80 25.93 -16.23
CA TYR A 176 -28.09 25.85 -16.92
C TYR A 176 -28.20 26.77 -18.15
N GLN A 177 -27.79 28.04 -18.02
CA GLN A 177 -27.84 29.01 -19.12
C GLN A 177 -26.87 28.68 -20.28
N ARG A 178 -25.70 28.09 -19.98
CA ARG A 178 -24.72 27.65 -20.98
C ARG A 178 -25.20 26.37 -21.67
N LEU A 179 -25.64 25.39 -20.88
CA LEU A 179 -26.21 24.12 -21.37
C LEU A 179 -27.42 24.37 -22.28
N SER A 180 -28.38 25.21 -21.86
CA SER A 180 -29.55 25.57 -22.69
C SER A 180 -29.21 26.39 -23.94
N LYS A 181 -28.03 27.00 -24.02
CA LYS A 181 -27.55 27.69 -25.23
C LYS A 181 -26.83 26.73 -26.17
N ALA A 182 -26.01 25.83 -25.64
CA ALA A 182 -25.20 24.88 -26.40
C ALA A 182 -26.03 23.69 -26.93
N ASP A 183 -27.00 23.22 -26.16
CA ASP A 183 -27.91 22.12 -26.53
C ASP A 183 -29.37 22.46 -26.14
N PRO A 184 -30.06 23.31 -26.94
CA PRO A 184 -31.43 23.72 -26.66
C PRO A 184 -32.44 22.54 -26.70
N ASN A 185 -32.11 21.48 -27.43
CA ASN A 185 -32.98 20.32 -27.66
C ASN A 185 -32.75 19.18 -26.66
N LYS A 186 -31.70 19.24 -25.83
CA LYS A 186 -31.26 18.18 -24.90
C LYS A 186 -30.95 16.86 -25.63
N GLU A 187 -30.11 16.93 -26.66
CA GLU A 187 -29.72 15.75 -27.47
C GLU A 187 -28.27 15.28 -27.29
N THR A 188 -27.36 16.07 -26.73
CA THR A 188 -25.91 15.74 -26.68
C THR A 188 -25.24 16.02 -25.34
N MET A 189 -25.65 17.06 -24.59
CA MET A 189 -24.90 17.51 -23.40
C MET A 189 -25.02 16.60 -22.16
N TYR A 190 -25.66 15.44 -22.26
CA TYR A 190 -25.62 14.42 -21.20
C TYR A 190 -24.26 13.72 -21.08
N HIS A 191 -23.45 13.73 -22.15
CA HIS A 191 -22.08 13.18 -22.19
C HIS A 191 -21.12 13.89 -21.22
N ASN A 192 -21.43 15.11 -20.77
CA ASN A 192 -20.62 15.82 -19.76
C ASN A 192 -20.78 15.20 -18.36
N PHE A 193 -21.95 14.60 -18.08
CA PHE A 193 -22.33 14.08 -16.78
C PHE A 193 -21.98 12.58 -16.65
N ALA A 194 -22.52 11.75 -17.54
CA ALA A 194 -22.27 10.31 -17.55
C ALA A 194 -21.10 9.96 -18.50
N THR A 195 -20.40 8.85 -18.31
CA THR A 195 -19.33 8.45 -19.25
C THR A 195 -19.90 7.75 -20.48
N HIS A 196 -19.22 7.87 -21.61
CA HIS A 196 -19.61 7.24 -22.87
C HIS A 196 -18.35 6.74 -23.57
N PRO A 197 -18.41 5.63 -24.34
CA PRO A 197 -17.27 5.12 -25.07
C PRO A 197 -17.04 5.97 -26.33
N ASP A 198 -15.80 6.02 -26.81
CA ASP A 198 -15.51 6.56 -28.14
C ASP A 198 -16.23 5.70 -29.22
N THR A 199 -16.62 6.35 -30.33
CA THR A 199 -17.30 5.74 -31.47
C THR A 199 -16.56 4.57 -32.11
N ASP A 200 -15.23 4.49 -31.98
CA ASP A 200 -14.39 3.39 -32.46
C ASP A 200 -14.38 2.16 -31.52
N ILE A 201 -14.81 2.31 -30.26
CA ILE A 201 -14.59 1.32 -29.19
C ILE A 201 -15.82 0.42 -29.04
N ASN A 202 -15.59 -0.89 -29.10
CA ASN A 202 -16.66 -1.88 -28.90
C ASN A 202 -16.87 -2.20 -27.41
N ASN A 203 -18.06 -2.72 -27.07
CA ASN A 203 -18.47 -2.99 -25.69
C ASN A 203 -17.59 -4.00 -24.92
N LEU A 204 -16.87 -4.91 -25.60
CA LEU A 204 -15.92 -5.81 -24.94
C LEU A 204 -14.64 -5.06 -24.54
N THR A 205 -14.11 -4.23 -25.45
CA THR A 205 -12.95 -3.36 -25.17
C THR A 205 -13.30 -2.35 -24.07
N ALA A 206 -14.47 -1.70 -24.14
CA ALA A 206 -14.93 -0.79 -23.10
C ALA A 206 -15.09 -1.47 -21.73
N PHE A 207 -15.61 -2.70 -21.69
CA PHE A 207 -15.67 -3.50 -20.46
C PHE A 207 -14.28 -3.83 -19.93
N TYR A 208 -13.33 -4.19 -20.79
CA TYR A 208 -11.93 -4.41 -20.41
C TYR A 208 -11.28 -3.12 -19.88
N THR A 209 -11.53 -1.95 -20.48
CA THR A 209 -11.06 -0.64 -20.01
C THR A 209 -11.55 -0.35 -18.59
N GLU A 210 -12.87 -0.37 -18.36
CA GLU A 210 -13.42 -0.05 -17.03
C GLU A 210 -13.01 -1.09 -15.97
N ALA A 211 -12.89 -2.37 -16.33
CA ALA A 211 -12.38 -3.41 -15.43
C ALA A 211 -10.89 -3.24 -15.13
N LEU A 212 -10.05 -2.92 -16.12
CA LEU A 212 -8.61 -2.73 -15.93
C LEU A 212 -8.30 -1.44 -15.15
N ALA A 213 -8.93 -0.32 -15.51
CA ALA A 213 -8.78 0.95 -14.79
C ALA A 213 -9.19 0.79 -13.31
N THR A 214 -10.29 0.09 -13.04
CA THR A 214 -10.73 -0.17 -11.66
C THR A 214 -9.88 -1.24 -10.94
N CYS A 215 -9.26 -2.16 -11.66
CA CYS A 215 -8.26 -3.08 -11.13
C CYS A 215 -7.03 -2.31 -10.65
N MET A 216 -6.49 -1.40 -11.47
CA MET A 216 -5.38 -0.52 -11.09
C MET A 216 -5.77 0.40 -9.91
N LEU A 217 -6.98 0.96 -9.91
CA LEU A 217 -7.52 1.76 -8.81
C LEU A 217 -7.53 0.98 -7.48
N LEU A 218 -8.15 -0.20 -7.42
CA LEU A 218 -8.26 -0.96 -6.17
C LEU A 218 -6.93 -1.55 -5.70
N LEU A 219 -6.05 -1.93 -6.63
CA LEU A 219 -4.68 -2.33 -6.33
C LEU A 219 -3.93 -1.18 -5.62
N CYS A 220 -3.97 0.03 -6.18
CA CYS A 220 -3.29 1.19 -5.61
C CYS A 220 -3.92 1.64 -4.29
N ILE A 221 -5.25 1.58 -4.13
CA ILE A 221 -5.92 1.81 -2.85
C ILE A 221 -5.45 0.82 -1.79
N TYR A 222 -5.34 -0.48 -2.12
CA TYR A 222 -4.88 -1.49 -1.17
C TYR A 222 -3.41 -1.31 -0.81
N ALA A 223 -2.57 -0.87 -1.75
CA ALA A 223 -1.17 -0.53 -1.54
C ALA A 223 -0.98 0.69 -0.61
N ILE A 224 -1.71 1.78 -0.86
CA ILE A 224 -1.68 3.02 -0.06
C ILE A 224 -2.17 2.78 1.38
N THR A 225 -3.17 1.91 1.55
CA THR A 225 -3.82 1.67 2.86
C THR A 225 -3.13 0.61 3.72
N ASP A 226 -2.28 -0.28 3.18
CA ASP A 226 -1.62 -1.31 4.00
C ASP A 226 -0.50 -0.73 4.88
N GLN A 227 -0.77 -0.69 6.19
CA GLN A 227 0.18 -0.22 7.22
C GLN A 227 1.36 -1.18 7.46
N ARG A 228 1.37 -2.37 6.85
CA ARG A 228 2.56 -3.26 6.81
C ARG A 228 3.49 -2.95 5.64
N ASN A 229 2.99 -2.21 4.65
CA ASN A 229 3.78 -1.66 3.56
C ASN A 229 4.14 -0.20 3.86
N ARG A 230 4.74 0.54 2.90
CA ARG A 230 4.87 1.99 3.05
C ARG A 230 3.50 2.64 2.90
N SER A 231 2.85 2.99 4.02
CA SER A 231 1.70 3.90 3.99
C SER A 231 2.16 5.37 3.96
N PRO A 232 1.43 6.29 3.28
CA PRO A 232 1.70 7.73 3.34
C PRO A 232 1.31 8.38 4.68
N GLY A 233 0.73 7.63 5.63
CA GLY A 233 0.15 8.17 6.87
C GLY A 233 -1.07 9.07 6.62
N THR A 234 -1.72 9.51 7.69
CA THR A 234 -3.02 10.22 7.61
C THR A 234 -2.98 11.47 6.74
N VAL A 235 -1.89 12.24 6.77
CA VAL A 235 -1.79 13.48 5.96
C VAL A 235 -1.45 13.19 4.50
N GLY A 236 -0.65 12.16 4.21
CA GLY A 236 -0.25 11.83 2.84
C GLY A 236 -1.31 11.05 2.05
N THR A 237 -2.15 10.27 2.73
CA THR A 237 -3.10 9.34 2.09
C THR A 237 -4.09 10.02 1.14
N PRO A 238 -4.74 11.15 1.50
CA PRO A 238 -5.59 11.89 0.56
C PRO A 238 -4.84 12.37 -0.69
N PHE A 239 -3.60 12.83 -0.56
CA PHE A 239 -2.77 13.26 -1.70
C PHE A 239 -2.31 12.08 -2.58
N ALA A 240 -2.02 10.92 -1.98
CA ALA A 240 -1.70 9.71 -2.73
C ALA A 240 -2.90 9.25 -3.58
N PHE A 241 -4.12 9.31 -3.03
CA PHE A 241 -5.35 9.04 -3.80
C PHE A 241 -5.60 10.08 -4.90
N ALA A 242 -5.35 11.37 -4.63
CA ALA A 242 -5.52 12.43 -5.62
C ALA A 242 -4.62 12.22 -6.84
N LEU A 243 -3.33 11.95 -6.62
CA LEU A 243 -2.36 11.68 -7.69
C LEU A 243 -2.69 10.37 -8.43
N MET A 244 -3.05 9.31 -7.71
CA MET A 244 -3.51 8.04 -8.30
C MET A 244 -4.64 8.26 -9.32
N ILE A 245 -5.65 9.06 -8.97
CA ILE A 245 -6.78 9.39 -9.85
C ILE A 245 -6.33 10.24 -11.05
N MET A 246 -5.43 11.20 -10.86
CA MET A 246 -4.81 11.96 -11.97
C MET A 246 -4.12 11.04 -12.98
N ALA A 247 -3.32 10.08 -12.50
CA ALA A 247 -2.63 9.12 -13.37
C ALA A 247 -3.60 8.17 -14.08
N LEU A 248 -4.69 7.74 -13.41
CA LEU A 248 -5.72 6.91 -14.04
C LEU A 248 -6.39 7.64 -15.22
N GLY A 249 -6.80 8.91 -15.05
CA GLY A 249 -7.35 9.71 -16.15
C GLY A 249 -6.35 10.07 -17.26
N MET A 250 -5.06 10.16 -16.94
CA MET A 250 -3.99 10.36 -17.92
C MET A 250 -3.57 9.08 -18.66
N SER A 251 -3.93 7.88 -18.18
CA SER A 251 -3.39 6.61 -18.71
C SER A 251 -4.44 5.60 -19.17
N PHE A 252 -5.69 5.74 -18.75
CA PHE A 252 -6.79 4.82 -19.09
C PHE A 252 -8.06 5.56 -19.54
N GLY A 253 -7.98 6.87 -19.78
CA GLY A 253 -9.15 7.71 -20.01
C GLY A 253 -9.71 7.62 -21.43
N MET A 254 -8.81 7.55 -22.42
CA MET A 254 -9.09 7.65 -23.85
C MET A 254 -10.24 6.76 -24.38
N ASN A 255 -10.45 5.56 -23.82
CA ASN A 255 -11.40 4.61 -24.42
C ASN A 255 -12.83 4.70 -23.85
N THR A 256 -13.02 5.27 -22.65
CA THR A 256 -14.33 5.28 -21.94
C THR A 256 -14.59 6.47 -21.01
N GLY A 257 -13.66 7.42 -20.85
CA GLY A 257 -13.80 8.51 -19.87
C GLY A 257 -13.63 8.08 -18.41
N TYR A 258 -12.93 6.96 -18.17
CA TYR A 258 -12.47 6.45 -16.87
C TYR A 258 -13.54 6.48 -15.74
N ALA A 259 -14.68 5.81 -15.93
CA ALA A 259 -15.77 5.87 -14.97
C ALA A 259 -15.36 5.34 -13.59
N MET A 260 -14.79 4.12 -13.54
CA MET A 260 -14.22 3.41 -12.39
C MET A 260 -15.09 3.29 -11.11
N ASN A 261 -16.30 3.83 -11.15
CA ASN A 261 -17.15 4.06 -10.00
C ASN A 261 -18.62 4.07 -10.45
N PRO A 262 -19.39 3.00 -10.12
CA PRO A 262 -20.78 2.90 -10.53
C PRO A 262 -21.67 4.07 -10.05
N ALA A 263 -21.35 4.73 -8.93
CA ALA A 263 -22.11 5.91 -8.48
C ALA A 263 -21.83 7.15 -9.33
N ARG A 264 -20.57 7.37 -9.75
CA ARG A 264 -20.11 8.49 -10.59
C ARG A 264 -20.67 8.47 -12.01
N ASP A 265 -21.15 7.31 -12.47
CA ASP A 265 -21.89 7.20 -13.72
C ASP A 265 -23.40 7.12 -13.50
N PHE A 266 -23.88 6.15 -12.72
CA PHE A 266 -25.31 5.83 -12.67
C PHE A 266 -26.18 6.92 -12.02
N GLY A 267 -25.71 7.56 -10.94
CA GLY A 267 -26.45 8.65 -10.30
C GLY A 267 -26.66 9.86 -11.24
N PRO A 268 -25.59 10.36 -11.88
CA PRO A 268 -25.66 11.42 -12.88
C PRO A 268 -26.44 11.04 -14.15
N ARG A 269 -26.33 9.79 -14.62
CA ARG A 269 -27.13 9.25 -15.74
C ARG A 269 -28.63 9.17 -15.42
N LEU A 270 -28.97 8.82 -14.18
CA LEU A 270 -30.34 8.87 -13.68
C LEU A 270 -30.86 10.31 -13.56
N PHE A 271 -29.99 11.27 -13.22
CA PHE A 271 -30.32 12.69 -13.19
C PHE A 271 -30.62 13.24 -14.60
N THR A 272 -29.76 12.99 -15.60
CA THR A 272 -29.98 13.48 -16.98
C THR A 272 -31.25 12.89 -17.60
N PHE A 273 -31.60 11.64 -17.28
CA PHE A 273 -32.91 11.06 -17.63
C PHE A 273 -34.09 11.92 -17.14
N PHE A 274 -34.14 12.29 -15.85
CA PHE A 274 -35.22 13.11 -15.29
C PHE A 274 -35.22 14.57 -15.79
N VAL A 275 -34.06 15.13 -16.17
CA VAL A 275 -33.93 16.47 -16.77
C VAL A 275 -34.56 16.55 -18.17
N GLY A 276 -34.80 15.42 -18.83
CA GLY A 276 -35.47 15.36 -20.13
C GLY A 276 -34.57 14.98 -21.31
N TYR A 277 -33.33 14.51 -21.07
CA TYR A 277 -32.52 13.87 -22.12
C TYR A 277 -33.10 12.50 -22.57
N GLY A 278 -34.11 12.00 -21.84
CA GLY A 278 -34.91 10.84 -22.21
C GLY A 278 -34.17 9.50 -22.06
N SER A 279 -34.75 8.42 -22.60
CA SER A 279 -34.19 7.07 -22.48
C SER A 279 -32.87 6.85 -23.24
N LYS A 280 -32.48 7.79 -24.13
CA LYS A 280 -31.24 7.74 -24.91
C LYS A 280 -30.04 7.41 -24.02
N VAL A 281 -29.95 8.08 -22.87
CA VAL A 281 -28.85 7.95 -21.88
C VAL A 281 -28.64 6.53 -21.34
N PHE A 282 -29.62 5.63 -21.50
CA PHE A 282 -29.52 4.22 -21.12
C PHE A 282 -29.47 3.27 -22.32
N THR A 283 -30.04 3.63 -23.48
CA THR A 283 -30.12 2.75 -24.66
C THR A 283 -28.91 2.84 -25.60
N GLU A 284 -28.11 3.89 -25.48
CA GLU A 284 -26.95 4.13 -26.34
C GLU A 284 -25.93 2.98 -26.33
N ASN A 285 -25.28 2.76 -27.48
CA ASN A 285 -24.23 1.77 -27.70
C ASN A 285 -24.56 0.38 -27.15
N GLY A 286 -25.82 -0.05 -27.29
CA GLY A 286 -26.27 -1.37 -26.87
C GLY A 286 -26.33 -1.55 -25.35
N TYR A 287 -26.89 -0.55 -24.65
CA TYR A 287 -26.98 -0.48 -23.18
C TYR A 287 -25.62 -0.30 -22.47
N TYR A 288 -24.80 0.63 -22.96
CA TYR A 288 -23.47 0.92 -22.42
C TYR A 288 -23.45 1.14 -20.90
N PHE A 289 -24.50 1.73 -20.30
CA PHE A 289 -24.57 2.02 -18.85
C PHE A 289 -24.31 0.81 -17.92
N LEU A 290 -24.46 -0.41 -18.42
CA LEU A 290 -24.13 -1.63 -17.67
C LEU A 290 -22.61 -1.82 -17.49
N ILE A 291 -21.78 -1.25 -18.36
CA ILE A 291 -20.31 -1.38 -18.36
C ILE A 291 -19.68 -0.58 -17.20
N PRO A 292 -19.96 0.72 -16.99
CA PRO A 292 -19.55 1.47 -15.79
C PRO A 292 -20.08 0.91 -14.46
N ILE A 293 -21.01 -0.06 -14.49
CA ILE A 293 -21.48 -0.77 -13.30
C ILE A 293 -20.68 -2.07 -13.11
N PHE A 294 -20.75 -3.01 -14.07
CA PHE A 294 -20.18 -4.35 -13.90
C PHE A 294 -18.67 -4.41 -14.13
N GLY A 295 -18.11 -3.61 -15.04
CA GLY A 295 -16.67 -3.52 -15.27
C GLY A 295 -15.93 -3.15 -13.98
N PRO A 296 -16.28 -2.04 -13.30
CA PRO A 296 -15.68 -1.65 -12.04
C PRO A 296 -15.88 -2.65 -10.90
N LEU A 297 -17.05 -3.30 -10.80
CA LEU A 297 -17.29 -4.33 -9.77
C LEU A 297 -16.39 -5.57 -9.94
N VAL A 298 -16.15 -6.02 -11.17
CA VAL A 298 -15.22 -7.12 -11.46
C VAL A 298 -13.77 -6.67 -11.28
N GLY A 299 -13.40 -5.54 -11.89
CA GLY A 299 -12.07 -4.96 -11.84
C GLY A 299 -11.58 -4.73 -10.41
N GLY A 300 -12.43 -4.12 -9.57
CA GLY A 300 -12.09 -3.83 -8.18
C GLY A 300 -11.78 -5.07 -7.34
N VAL A 301 -12.49 -6.17 -7.57
CA VAL A 301 -12.22 -7.45 -6.89
C VAL A 301 -10.91 -8.08 -7.37
N VAL A 302 -10.60 -8.00 -8.67
CA VAL A 302 -9.35 -8.51 -9.23
C VAL A 302 -8.14 -7.70 -8.74
N GLY A 303 -8.22 -6.37 -8.75
CA GLY A 303 -7.12 -5.49 -8.32
C GLY A 303 -6.76 -5.64 -6.85
N ALA A 304 -7.78 -5.60 -5.98
CA ALA A 304 -7.62 -5.88 -4.56
C ALA A 304 -7.04 -7.29 -4.31
N GLY A 305 -7.47 -8.29 -5.09
CA GLY A 305 -6.94 -9.65 -5.02
C GLY A 305 -5.48 -9.78 -5.46
N MET A 306 -5.10 -9.08 -6.53
CA MET A 306 -3.73 -9.08 -7.06
C MET A 306 -2.74 -8.48 -6.06
N TYR A 307 -3.06 -7.33 -5.45
CA TYR A 307 -2.26 -6.79 -4.35
C TYR A 307 -2.23 -7.75 -3.15
N THR A 308 -3.39 -8.31 -2.78
CA THR A 308 -3.50 -9.17 -1.60
C THR A 308 -2.61 -10.43 -1.73
N PHE A 309 -2.60 -11.05 -2.90
CA PHE A 309 -1.84 -12.27 -3.19
C PHE A 309 -0.32 -12.02 -3.32
N LEU A 310 0.07 -10.99 -4.06
CA LEU A 310 1.49 -10.72 -4.39
C LEU A 310 2.25 -9.99 -3.28
N VAL A 311 1.57 -9.16 -2.47
CA VAL A 311 2.21 -8.33 -1.44
C VAL A 311 1.61 -8.58 -0.07
N GLN A 312 0.30 -8.38 0.14
CA GLN A 312 -0.29 -8.37 1.48
C GLN A 312 -0.07 -9.69 2.27
N VAL A 313 -0.26 -10.83 1.60
CA VAL A 313 -0.01 -12.19 2.15
C VAL A 313 1.48 -12.51 2.23
N GLN A 314 2.33 -11.79 1.50
CA GLN A 314 3.78 -11.99 1.48
C GLN A 314 4.54 -11.14 2.50
N HIS A 315 3.89 -10.25 3.26
CA HIS A 315 4.55 -9.63 4.43
C HIS A 315 5.01 -10.69 5.45
N PRO A 316 6.12 -10.47 6.18
CA PRO A 316 6.49 -11.34 7.29
C PRO A 316 5.39 -11.27 8.35
N THR A 317 4.83 -12.42 8.71
CA THR A 317 4.09 -12.56 9.96
C THR A 317 5.07 -12.33 11.10
N GLU A 318 4.85 -11.29 11.91
CA GLU A 318 5.50 -11.23 13.22
C GLU A 318 5.17 -12.54 13.97
N PRO A 319 6.14 -13.19 14.62
CA PRO A 319 5.84 -14.38 15.40
C PRO A 319 4.99 -13.98 16.61
N GLU A 320 3.73 -14.44 16.65
CA GLU A 320 2.87 -14.29 17.83
C GLU A 320 3.62 -14.75 19.09
N ASP A 321 3.92 -13.77 19.94
CA ASP A 321 4.24 -13.95 21.36
C ASP A 321 5.22 -15.07 21.74
N LEU A 322 6.45 -14.96 21.21
CA LEU A 322 7.65 -15.39 21.95
C LEU A 322 7.72 -14.73 23.35
N SER A 323 7.01 -13.61 23.55
CA SER A 323 6.72 -13.01 24.85
C SER A 323 6.04 -14.02 25.80
N PHE A 324 4.92 -14.64 25.41
CA PHE A 324 4.20 -15.62 26.22
C PHE A 324 4.92 -16.98 26.28
N ALA A 325 5.60 -17.41 25.21
CA ALA A 325 6.38 -18.65 25.23
C ALA A 325 7.44 -18.65 26.34
N THR A 326 8.03 -17.48 26.65
CA THR A 326 9.04 -17.33 27.71
C THR A 326 8.45 -17.41 29.12
N TYR A 327 7.19 -16.98 29.31
CA TYR A 327 6.48 -17.09 30.60
C TYR A 327 5.68 -18.40 30.76
N ALA A 328 5.43 -19.15 29.68
CA ALA A 328 4.69 -20.41 29.69
C ALA A 328 5.55 -21.66 30.01
N ALA A 329 6.83 -21.50 30.30
CA ALA A 329 7.68 -22.60 30.76
C ALA A 329 7.17 -23.13 32.13
N PRO A 330 6.79 -24.42 32.25
CA PRO A 330 6.17 -24.92 33.47
C PRO A 330 7.18 -24.97 34.62
N GLN A 331 6.99 -24.12 35.65
CA GLN A 331 7.78 -24.12 36.89
C GLN A 331 7.56 -25.38 37.75
N LYS A 332 7.94 -26.56 37.26
CA LYS A 332 7.94 -27.83 38.01
C LYS A 332 9.33 -28.27 38.48
N HIS A 333 10.40 -27.56 38.11
CA HIS A 333 11.76 -27.81 38.60
C HIS A 333 12.45 -26.61 39.29
N ALA A 334 11.85 -25.40 39.27
CA ALA A 334 12.37 -24.26 40.04
C ALA A 334 12.31 -24.47 41.57
N GLY A 335 11.31 -25.20 42.06
CA GLY A 335 11.10 -25.52 43.48
C GLY A 335 12.10 -26.50 44.11
N ARG A 336 13.23 -26.81 43.46
CA ARG A 336 14.27 -27.72 44.01
C ARG A 336 15.69 -27.12 44.04
N CYS A 337 15.90 -25.90 43.51
CA CYS A 337 17.20 -25.21 43.63
C CYS A 337 17.19 -24.08 44.68
N LEU A 338 16.03 -23.44 44.95
CA LEU A 338 15.95 -22.34 45.92
C LEU A 338 16.07 -22.77 47.39
N VAL A 339 15.86 -24.06 47.71
CA VAL A 339 16.15 -24.61 49.05
C VAL A 339 17.67 -24.68 49.29
N ASN A 340 18.44 -25.09 48.28
CA ASN A 340 19.89 -25.29 48.38
C ASN A 340 20.73 -23.99 48.34
N PHE A 341 20.10 -22.83 48.14
CA PHE A 341 20.79 -21.53 48.12
C PHE A 341 20.64 -20.77 49.44
N ALA A 342 19.51 -20.93 50.14
CA ALA A 342 19.30 -20.35 51.47
C ALA A 342 20.23 -20.97 52.53
N GLU A 343 20.48 -22.29 52.46
CA GLU A 343 21.37 -23.00 53.38
C GLU A 343 22.87 -22.66 53.21
N ARG A 344 23.26 -21.94 52.14
CA ARG A 344 24.67 -21.57 51.88
C ARG A 344 25.09 -20.17 52.30
N TYR A 345 24.15 -19.28 52.65
CA TYR A 345 24.46 -17.92 53.11
C TYR A 345 24.10 -17.63 54.57
N ALA A 346 23.44 -18.56 55.27
CA ALA A 346 23.18 -18.48 56.71
C ALA A 346 24.35 -18.99 57.60
N GLY A 347 25.50 -19.36 57.01
CA GLY A 347 26.58 -20.10 57.68
C GLY A 347 27.97 -19.46 57.63
N ALA A 348 28.10 -18.19 57.24
CA ALA A 348 29.39 -17.52 57.01
C ALA A 348 29.66 -16.32 57.95
N ALA A 349 29.14 -16.36 59.18
CA ALA A 349 29.27 -15.27 60.16
C ALA A 349 29.40 -15.74 61.62
N ALA A 350 29.98 -16.92 61.87
CA ALA A 350 30.18 -17.44 63.23
C ALA A 350 31.37 -18.42 63.33
N VAL A 351 32.61 -17.89 63.41
CA VAL A 351 33.78 -18.65 63.90
C VAL A 351 34.45 -17.83 64.99
N GLY A 352 34.20 -18.20 66.25
CA GLY A 352 34.74 -17.53 67.43
C GLY A 352 34.30 -18.22 68.72
N SER A 353 35.26 -18.83 69.43
CA SER A 353 35.18 -19.43 70.79
C SER A 353 34.11 -20.51 71.08
N ALA A 354 34.58 -21.77 71.08
CA ALA A 354 34.39 -22.86 72.06
C ALA A 354 33.15 -22.93 73.00
N GLY A 355 32.54 -24.13 73.09
CA GLY A 355 31.64 -24.56 74.18
C GLY A 355 30.76 -25.79 73.78
N PRO A 356 30.65 -26.87 74.58
CA PRO A 356 30.06 -28.14 74.10
C PRO A 356 28.66 -28.50 74.66
N ASN A 357 27.97 -29.38 73.92
CA ASN A 357 26.93 -30.34 74.34
C ASN A 357 25.64 -29.85 75.03
N LEU A 358 24.50 -29.97 74.33
CA LEU A 358 23.44 -30.93 74.69
C LEU A 358 22.50 -31.27 73.51
N THR A 359 21.57 -32.19 73.71
CA THR A 359 20.83 -32.89 72.64
C THR A 359 19.31 -32.87 72.83
N ALA A 360 18.58 -32.91 71.70
CA ALA A 360 17.21 -33.45 71.53
C ALA A 360 16.02 -32.86 72.32
N LEU A 361 14.95 -32.53 71.57
CA LEU A 361 13.60 -33.03 71.90
C LEU A 361 12.67 -33.15 70.66
N VAL A 362 12.37 -34.40 70.28
CA VAL A 362 11.02 -34.92 69.95
C VAL A 362 10.20 -34.34 68.75
N ARG A 363 10.25 -35.10 67.64
CA ARG A 363 9.12 -35.43 66.73
C ARG A 363 8.07 -36.30 67.46
N PRO A 364 6.86 -36.62 66.90
CA PRO A 364 6.04 -35.96 65.87
C PRO A 364 4.53 -35.94 66.27
N LEU A 365 3.60 -35.76 65.32
CA LEU A 365 2.46 -36.68 65.17
C LEU A 365 1.90 -36.69 63.73
N LEU A 366 1.37 -37.83 63.29
CA LEU A 366 0.72 -38.10 62.00
C LEU A 366 -0.72 -38.55 62.26
N GLY A 367 -1.69 -38.29 61.37
CA GLY A 367 -3.02 -38.86 61.53
C GLY A 367 -4.09 -38.53 60.48
N ALA A 368 -4.35 -39.51 59.59
CA ALA A 368 -5.60 -39.73 58.84
C ALA A 368 -6.11 -38.67 57.81
N ARG A 369 -7.11 -38.98 56.97
CA ARG A 369 -7.11 -39.93 55.82
C ARG A 369 -8.49 -39.96 55.11
N GLN A 370 -8.54 -39.41 53.88
CA GLN A 370 -9.18 -40.00 52.67
C GLN A 370 -10.71 -40.22 52.59
N GLN A 371 -11.28 -39.95 51.39
CA GLN A 371 -12.66 -40.27 50.93
C GLN A 371 -13.78 -39.39 51.55
N HIS A 372 -14.85 -38.96 50.86
CA HIS A 372 -15.60 -39.58 49.74
C HIS A 372 -16.13 -38.57 48.68
N LEU A 373 -16.77 -39.09 47.64
CA LEU A 373 -17.40 -38.35 46.52
C LEU A 373 -18.87 -38.83 46.30
N THR A 374 -19.71 -37.99 45.68
CA THR A 374 -21.09 -38.22 45.16
C THR A 374 -22.30 -38.08 46.11
N ARG A 375 -23.47 -37.78 45.50
CA ARG A 375 -24.82 -37.44 46.04
C ARG A 375 -25.01 -35.98 46.49
N ALA A 376 -26.17 -35.32 46.28
CA ALA A 376 -27.31 -35.62 45.38
C ALA A 376 -28.19 -34.37 45.10
N VAL A 377 -29.08 -34.49 44.12
CA VAL A 377 -30.16 -33.56 43.71
C VAL A 377 -31.15 -33.25 44.86
N SER A 378 -31.53 -31.97 45.08
CA SER A 378 -32.95 -31.50 45.15
C SER A 378 -33.13 -29.97 45.38
N ARG A 379 -34.39 -29.56 45.14
CA ARG A 379 -35.24 -28.40 45.52
C ARG A 379 -35.15 -27.91 46.99
N GLU A 380 -35.76 -26.82 47.50
CA GLU A 380 -36.65 -25.67 47.09
C GLU A 380 -36.70 -24.67 48.29
N ASP A 381 -37.19 -23.41 48.33
CA ASP A 381 -37.77 -22.41 47.39
C ASP A 381 -37.26 -20.98 47.85
N HIS A 382 -37.91 -19.85 48.20
CA HIS A 382 -39.27 -19.24 48.04
C HIS A 382 -39.25 -17.68 48.22
N ARG A 383 -39.85 -16.92 47.28
CA ARG A 383 -40.45 -15.54 47.41
C ARG A 383 -39.54 -14.37 47.89
N HIS A 384 -39.88 -13.08 47.77
CA HIS A 384 -41.16 -12.32 47.66
C HIS A 384 -40.97 -11.06 46.78
N GLU A 385 -41.98 -10.34 46.23
CA GLU A 385 -43.35 -10.67 45.75
C GLU A 385 -43.83 -9.45 44.87
N LEU A 386 -45.08 -8.97 44.94
CA LEU A 386 -45.65 -7.81 44.18
C LEU A 386 -46.73 -7.09 44.99
N PRO A 387 -47.12 -5.84 44.66
CA PRO A 387 -48.48 -5.33 44.91
C PRO A 387 -49.30 -5.18 43.61
N THR A 388 -50.64 -5.18 43.74
CA THR A 388 -51.58 -5.41 42.61
C THR A 388 -52.82 -4.51 42.65
N THR A 389 -53.39 -4.21 41.48
CA THR A 389 -54.82 -3.89 41.28
C THR A 389 -55.28 -4.30 39.87
N GLY A 390 -56.53 -4.72 39.70
CA GLY A 390 -57.17 -5.06 38.40
C GLY A 390 -58.55 -4.38 38.26
N PRO A 391 -59.60 -5.09 37.77
CA PRO A 391 -59.68 -5.72 36.45
C PRO A 391 -61.07 -5.55 35.75
N SER A 392 -61.18 -5.68 34.41
CA SER A 392 -62.44 -6.11 33.73
C SER A 392 -62.31 -6.37 32.21
N SER A 393 -62.97 -7.43 31.72
CA SER A 393 -63.57 -7.68 30.38
C SER A 393 -63.01 -7.05 29.07
N GLY A 394 -62.90 -7.73 27.92
CA GLY A 394 -63.15 -9.14 27.57
C GLY A 394 -64.08 -9.36 26.34
N LYS A 395 -63.60 -10.08 25.31
CA LYS A 395 -64.41 -10.78 24.26
C LYS A 395 -63.54 -11.80 23.48
N ARG A 396 -64.17 -12.78 22.79
CA ARG A 396 -63.51 -13.92 22.10
C ARG A 396 -63.94 -14.08 20.63
N SER A 397 -63.00 -14.51 19.78
CA SER A 397 -63.18 -15.39 18.60
C SER A 397 -61.79 -15.78 18.07
N HIS A 398 -61.30 -17.04 18.06
CA HIS A 398 -61.75 -18.26 17.36
C HIS A 398 -61.74 -18.14 15.81
N VAL A 399 -61.20 -19.07 15.00
CA VAL A 399 -60.34 -20.26 15.29
C VAL A 399 -59.50 -20.77 14.09
N THR A 400 -58.28 -21.22 14.40
CA THR A 400 -57.41 -22.30 13.85
C THR A 400 -57.71 -23.10 12.57
N MET A 401 -56.68 -23.31 11.72
CA MET A 401 -56.28 -24.56 11.01
C MET A 401 -54.74 -24.49 10.77
N ARG A 402 -53.85 -25.34 11.33
CA ARG A 402 -53.53 -26.77 11.12
C ARG A 402 -52.39 -27.05 10.09
N PHE A 403 -51.19 -27.38 10.61
CA PHE A 403 -50.11 -28.08 9.89
C PHE A 403 -50.23 -29.60 10.07
N SER A 404 -49.89 -30.42 9.06
CA SER A 404 -49.69 -31.88 9.26
C SER A 404 -48.96 -32.64 8.14
N LYS A 405 -47.74 -33.16 8.44
CA LYS A 405 -47.14 -34.46 8.00
C LYS A 405 -46.87 -34.67 6.48
N PHE A 406 -46.00 -35.57 5.97
CA PHE A 406 -44.89 -36.44 6.42
C PHE A 406 -44.03 -36.69 5.12
N ARG A 407 -42.69 -36.75 5.04
CA ARG A 407 -41.62 -37.58 5.66
C ARG A 407 -41.18 -38.81 4.79
N ALA A 408 -39.85 -39.03 4.71
CA ALA A 408 -39.08 -40.15 4.09
C ALA A 408 -38.84 -40.07 2.55
N GLY A 409 -37.71 -40.55 1.98
CA GLY A 409 -36.44 -41.12 2.50
C GLY A 409 -35.20 -40.49 1.80
N ALA A 410 -33.94 -40.60 2.24
CA ALA A 410 -33.13 -41.77 2.69
C ALA A 410 -32.71 -42.68 1.48
N SER A 411 -31.44 -43.05 1.21
CA SER A 411 -30.16 -42.91 1.97
C SER A 411 -28.89 -42.96 1.07
N HIS A 412 -27.77 -42.44 1.57
CA HIS A 412 -26.36 -42.92 1.50
C HIS A 412 -25.66 -43.46 0.20
N GLU A 413 -24.43 -42.95 0.02
CA GLU A 413 -23.15 -43.69 -0.22
C GLU A 413 -22.38 -43.80 -1.57
N LEU A 414 -21.08 -43.50 -1.44
CA LEU A 414 -19.85 -44.10 -2.00
C LEU A 414 -19.29 -43.80 -3.43
N ARG A 415 -18.08 -43.20 -3.37
CA ARG A 415 -16.81 -43.53 -4.09
C ARG A 415 -16.61 -43.28 -5.60
N CYS A 416 -15.38 -42.84 -5.88
CA CYS A 416 -14.73 -42.88 -7.19
C CYS A 416 -14.27 -44.29 -7.59
N SER A 417 -14.25 -44.59 -8.89
CA SER A 417 -13.21 -45.42 -9.52
C SER A 417 -13.21 -45.21 -11.05
N LEU A 418 -12.09 -45.54 -11.71
CA LEU A 418 -11.92 -45.47 -13.16
C LEU A 418 -12.45 -46.74 -13.87
N ARG A 419 -12.91 -46.60 -15.12
CA ARG A 419 -12.35 -47.35 -16.27
C ARG A 419 -12.81 -46.80 -17.63
N ALA A 420 -12.18 -47.29 -18.71
CA ALA A 420 -12.28 -46.74 -20.06
C ALA A 420 -12.33 -47.82 -21.16
N THR A 421 -12.83 -47.44 -22.34
CA THR A 421 -12.86 -48.20 -23.60
C THR A 421 -12.94 -47.23 -24.79
N ARG A 422 -12.53 -47.53 -26.04
CA ARG A 422 -11.33 -48.21 -26.62
C ARG A 422 -11.52 -48.23 -28.15
N GLY A 423 -10.45 -47.99 -28.94
CA GLY A 423 -10.44 -48.08 -30.42
C GLY A 423 -9.63 -46.92 -31.03
N CYS A 424 -8.38 -47.09 -31.48
CA CYS A 424 -7.89 -47.73 -32.73
C CYS A 424 -8.14 -46.88 -33.99
N SER A 425 -7.24 -46.68 -34.96
CA SER A 425 -5.80 -47.01 -35.21
C SER A 425 -5.43 -46.48 -36.63
N PRO A 426 -4.21 -46.60 -37.22
CA PRO A 426 -2.82 -46.70 -36.70
C PRO A 426 -1.82 -45.71 -37.40
N GLY A 427 -0.52 -45.74 -37.07
CA GLY A 427 0.56 -45.40 -38.04
C GLY A 427 1.83 -44.65 -37.55
N ALA A 428 2.92 -45.40 -37.31
CA ALA A 428 4.38 -45.13 -37.56
C ALA A 428 5.03 -43.72 -37.32
N HIS A 429 6.33 -43.58 -36.98
CA HIS A 429 7.48 -44.50 -36.80
C HIS A 429 8.44 -43.96 -35.69
N TYR A 430 9.36 -44.79 -35.19
CA TYR A 430 10.44 -44.46 -34.23
C TYR A 430 11.82 -44.72 -34.90
N PRO A 431 12.93 -44.06 -34.45
CA PRO A 431 13.81 -44.74 -33.48
C PRO A 431 14.51 -43.84 -32.43
N THR A 432 15.11 -44.48 -31.43
CA THR A 432 15.92 -43.89 -30.33
C THR A 432 17.41 -44.16 -30.51
N PHE A 433 18.30 -43.38 -29.87
CA PHE A 433 19.69 -43.81 -29.63
C PHE A 433 20.24 -43.40 -28.24
N ARG A 434 21.28 -44.11 -27.78
CA ARG A 434 22.00 -43.92 -26.50
C ARG A 434 23.47 -43.47 -26.73
N PRO A 435 24.14 -42.87 -25.72
CA PRO A 435 25.50 -42.35 -25.86
C PRO A 435 26.62 -43.41 -25.63
N PRO A 436 27.82 -43.21 -26.21
CA PRO A 436 29.06 -43.90 -25.85
C PRO A 436 29.97 -43.05 -24.92
N SER A 437 31.16 -43.55 -24.57
CA SER A 437 32.01 -43.04 -23.48
C SER A 437 33.48 -42.79 -23.84
N SER A 438 34.18 -42.10 -22.92
CA SER A 438 35.60 -42.29 -22.52
C SER A 438 36.75 -42.07 -23.52
N LYS A 439 37.55 -41.02 -23.27
CA LYS A 439 39.04 -40.97 -23.13
C LYS A 439 39.42 -39.52 -22.74
N ALA A 440 40.13 -39.19 -21.65
CA ALA A 440 41.35 -39.72 -21.03
C ALA A 440 42.65 -39.11 -21.63
N ALA A 441 43.21 -38.14 -20.90
CA ALA A 441 44.60 -37.66 -20.99
C ALA A 441 44.97 -37.04 -19.62
N GLU A 442 46.17 -37.30 -19.11
CA GLU A 442 46.66 -36.85 -17.80
C GLU A 442 47.76 -35.80 -17.95
N THR A 443 47.98 -34.96 -16.94
CA THR A 443 49.34 -34.61 -16.48
C THR A 443 49.33 -34.10 -15.03
N GLN A 444 50.47 -34.26 -14.36
CA GLN A 444 50.66 -34.03 -12.92
C GLN A 444 51.15 -32.59 -12.65
N SER A 445 51.01 -32.01 -11.47
CA SER A 445 51.88 -32.32 -10.32
C SER A 445 51.43 -31.63 -9.01
N SER A 446 52.15 -31.93 -7.91
CA SER A 446 51.77 -31.67 -6.52
C SER A 446 52.41 -30.42 -5.89
N SER A 447 51.73 -29.79 -4.92
CA SER A 447 52.40 -29.11 -3.80
C SER A 447 51.57 -29.13 -2.52
N THR A 448 52.24 -29.02 -1.37
CA THR A 448 51.78 -29.38 -0.02
C THR A 448 51.07 -28.27 0.78
N LYS A 449 50.24 -28.72 1.74
CA LYS A 449 49.75 -27.95 2.92
C LYS A 449 50.92 -27.36 3.74
N PRO A 450 50.69 -26.31 4.56
CA PRO A 450 50.23 -26.55 5.94
C PRO A 450 49.12 -25.61 6.46
N ARG A 451 48.59 -25.99 7.62
CA ARG A 451 47.60 -25.30 8.45
C ARG A 451 48.33 -24.85 9.72
N PHE A 452 48.13 -23.62 10.19
CA PHE A 452 48.75 -23.15 11.43
C PHE A 452 47.72 -22.70 12.47
N THR A 453 48.02 -23.03 13.72
CA THR A 453 47.34 -22.61 14.96
C THR A 453 48.41 -22.58 16.03
N MET A 454 48.54 -21.48 16.78
CA MET A 454 49.41 -21.45 17.96
C MET A 454 48.92 -20.44 18.98
N GLU A 455 49.14 -20.74 20.25
CA GLU A 455 48.80 -19.91 21.40
C GLU A 455 50.02 -19.06 21.80
N SER A 456 49.81 -17.92 22.48
CA SER A 456 50.27 -17.74 23.87
C SER A 456 50.18 -16.30 24.39
N SER A 457 49.82 -16.24 25.66
CA SER A 457 49.90 -15.14 26.64
C SER A 457 50.88 -13.98 26.42
N TYR A 458 50.40 -12.76 26.75
CA TYR A 458 51.13 -11.84 27.63
C TYR A 458 50.19 -11.22 28.67
N THR A 459 50.71 -11.02 29.88
CA THR A 459 50.00 -10.43 31.04
C THR A 459 50.69 -9.16 31.51
N THR A 460 49.94 -8.08 31.72
CA THR A 460 50.37 -6.93 32.54
C THR A 460 49.18 -6.46 33.38
N THR A 461 49.43 -6.10 34.64
CA THR A 461 48.41 -5.68 35.60
C THR A 461 48.73 -4.30 36.16
N THR A 462 47.81 -3.34 36.01
CA THR A 462 47.88 -2.03 36.70
C THR A 462 46.49 -1.41 36.93
N GLN A 463 45.97 -1.63 38.14
CA GLN A 463 45.28 -0.60 38.93
C GLN A 463 46.29 -0.11 40.01
N PRO A 464 46.12 1.02 40.71
CA PRO A 464 44.88 1.76 41.03
C PRO A 464 44.94 3.24 40.54
N VAL A 465 44.12 4.21 40.96
CA VAL A 465 43.94 4.84 42.30
C VAL A 465 42.53 5.45 42.43
N ILE A 466 42.01 5.52 43.66
CA ILE A 466 40.78 6.22 44.07
C ILE A 466 41.12 7.67 44.45
N ASP A 467 40.25 8.64 44.16
CA ASP A 467 40.22 9.89 44.94
C ASP A 467 38.79 10.38 45.18
N VAL A 468 38.57 11.14 46.27
CA VAL A 468 37.25 11.48 46.81
C VAL A 468 37.18 12.91 47.36
N ALA A 469 36.31 13.73 46.79
CA ALA A 469 35.76 14.94 47.42
C ALA A 469 34.34 15.18 46.83
N ASP A 470 33.20 15.28 47.54
CA ASP A 470 32.80 15.59 48.94
C ASP A 470 32.21 17.01 49.10
N LYS A 471 31.07 17.08 49.82
CA LYS A 471 30.25 18.27 50.23
C LYS A 471 29.65 19.16 49.12
N SER A 472 28.60 19.94 49.39
CA SER A 472 27.43 19.82 50.29
C SER A 472 26.48 21.01 50.06
N GLY A 473 25.16 20.82 50.01
CA GLY A 473 24.23 21.95 49.80
C GLY A 473 22.75 21.61 50.06
N THR A 474 22.34 21.59 51.33
CA THR A 474 20.97 21.32 51.76
C THR A 474 20.05 22.53 51.66
N TYR A 475 18.82 22.36 51.15
CA TYR A 475 17.62 22.98 51.73
C TYR A 475 16.35 22.15 51.44
N ALA A 476 15.58 21.88 52.49
CA ALA A 476 14.20 21.39 52.49
C ALA A 476 13.56 21.94 53.79
N PRO A 477 12.28 22.39 53.76
CA PRO A 477 11.14 21.47 53.92
C PRO A 477 10.00 21.83 52.92
N TYR A 478 8.77 21.31 52.94
CA TYR A 478 8.00 20.54 53.92
C TYR A 478 7.16 19.44 53.22
N ALA A 479 6.62 18.47 53.96
CA ALA A 479 6.05 17.23 53.39
C ALA A 479 4.51 17.16 53.45
N ASP A 480 3.93 16.28 52.62
CA ASP A 480 2.69 15.57 52.95
C ASP A 480 2.62 14.17 52.26
N THR A 481 1.72 13.29 52.73
CA THR A 481 1.88 11.82 52.60
C THR A 481 1.23 11.12 51.39
N PRO A 482 1.77 9.96 50.92
CA PRO A 482 1.18 9.15 49.85
C PRO A 482 0.18 8.08 50.32
N TYR A 483 -0.91 7.89 49.56
CA TYR A 483 -1.87 6.79 49.72
C TYR A 483 -1.54 5.59 48.79
N SER A 484 -1.85 4.35 49.21
CA SER A 484 -1.49 3.14 48.45
C SER A 484 -2.63 2.57 47.58
N PRO A 485 -2.42 2.26 46.29
CA PRO A 485 -3.42 1.61 45.44
C PRO A 485 -3.41 0.08 45.61
N ARG A 486 -4.31 -0.46 46.47
CA ARG A 486 -4.53 -1.91 46.62
C ARG A 486 -5.99 -2.31 46.87
N GLN A 487 -6.90 -2.00 45.93
CA GLN A 487 -8.25 -2.60 45.97
C GLN A 487 -9.01 -2.73 44.63
N VAL A 488 -8.58 -2.08 43.55
CA VAL A 488 -9.32 -2.04 42.26
C VAL A 488 -8.78 -3.07 41.24
N ASP A 489 -8.58 -4.33 41.66
CA ASP A 489 -7.97 -5.36 40.79
C ASP A 489 -8.48 -6.80 41.09
N ARG A 490 -9.81 -6.95 41.27
CA ARG A 490 -10.42 -8.28 41.51
C ARG A 490 -11.76 -8.55 40.81
N CYS A 491 -12.41 -7.56 40.20
CA CYS A 491 -13.72 -7.75 39.55
C CYS A 491 -13.68 -7.87 38.01
N GLU A 492 -12.72 -7.25 37.32
CA GLU A 492 -12.73 -7.21 35.84
C GLU A 492 -12.31 -8.54 35.17
N ARG A 493 -11.58 -9.39 35.88
CA ARG A 493 -10.95 -10.60 35.31
C ARG A 493 -11.92 -11.72 34.92
N SER A 494 -13.23 -11.59 35.22
CA SER A 494 -14.23 -12.64 34.98
C SER A 494 -15.14 -12.43 33.76
N LEU A 495 -15.11 -11.26 33.10
CA LEU A 495 -16.05 -10.93 31.99
C LEU A 495 -15.39 -10.77 30.62
N HIS A 496 -14.07 -10.59 30.54
CA HIS A 496 -13.37 -10.36 29.26
C HIS A 496 -12.97 -11.63 28.48
N HIS A 497 -13.15 -12.83 29.05
CA HIS A 497 -12.59 -14.07 28.50
C HIS A 497 -13.43 -14.83 27.46
N THR A 498 -14.66 -14.40 27.15
CA THR A 498 -15.60 -15.19 26.32
C THR A 498 -15.80 -14.69 24.87
N ASN A 499 -15.67 -13.39 24.58
CA ASN A 499 -15.95 -12.85 23.24
C ASN A 499 -14.70 -12.46 22.41
N ARG A 500 -13.56 -12.14 23.04
CA ARG A 500 -12.39 -11.62 22.30
C ARG A 500 -11.61 -12.71 21.56
N SER A 501 -11.68 -13.95 22.04
CA SER A 501 -10.92 -15.10 21.54
C SER A 501 -11.59 -15.92 20.43
N GLN A 502 -12.76 -15.49 19.93
CA GLN A 502 -13.41 -16.11 18.77
C GLN A 502 -13.26 -15.29 17.49
N TYR A 503 -13.38 -13.96 17.55
CA TYR A 503 -13.27 -13.13 16.35
C TYR A 503 -11.84 -13.08 15.81
N SER A 504 -10.86 -12.84 16.67
CA SER A 504 -9.43 -12.77 16.30
C SER A 504 -8.83 -14.10 15.84
N ARG A 505 -9.56 -15.22 15.92
CA ARG A 505 -8.99 -16.57 15.71
C ARG A 505 -9.34 -17.19 14.35
N ASN A 506 -10.16 -16.50 13.56
CA ASN A 506 -10.59 -16.97 12.24
C ASN A 506 -9.85 -16.30 11.08
N GLU A 507 -9.14 -15.18 11.30
CA GLU A 507 -8.44 -14.46 10.23
C GLU A 507 -7.12 -15.16 9.83
N ASP A 508 -6.35 -15.66 10.81
CA ASP A 508 -5.03 -16.25 10.54
C ASP A 508 -5.07 -17.61 9.84
N HIS A 509 -6.03 -18.47 10.20
CA HIS A 509 -6.09 -19.88 9.78
C HIS A 509 -6.31 -20.12 8.28
N HIS A 510 -6.65 -19.09 7.50
CA HIS A 510 -6.88 -19.22 6.05
C HIS A 510 -5.72 -18.73 5.16
N SER A 511 -4.70 -18.07 5.73
CA SER A 511 -3.62 -17.43 4.97
C SER A 511 -2.44 -18.36 4.62
N HIS A 512 -2.14 -19.34 5.48
CA HIS A 512 -0.82 -20.02 5.54
C HIS A 512 -0.39 -20.81 4.29
N TRP A 513 -1.27 -21.06 3.32
CA TRP A 513 -0.99 -21.89 2.14
C TRP A 513 -0.38 -21.12 0.97
N PHE A 514 -0.53 -19.79 0.93
CA PHE A 514 0.07 -18.91 -0.08
C PHE A 514 1.31 -18.13 0.41
N VAL A 515 1.64 -18.20 1.70
CA VAL A 515 2.78 -17.47 2.29
C VAL A 515 4.09 -18.11 1.82
N THR A 516 4.83 -17.39 0.97
CA THR A 516 6.12 -17.85 0.44
C THR A 516 7.17 -17.90 1.53
N LYS A 517 7.82 -19.06 1.75
CA LYS A 517 8.80 -19.22 2.84
C LYS A 517 10.17 -18.61 2.58
N ASN A 518 10.52 -18.33 1.33
CA ASN A 518 11.79 -17.70 0.96
C ASN A 518 11.63 -16.15 0.92
N PRO A 519 12.33 -15.38 1.78
CA PRO A 519 12.24 -13.91 1.76
C PRO A 519 12.54 -13.31 0.39
N HIS A 520 13.57 -13.81 -0.29
CA HIS A 520 13.98 -13.27 -1.58
C HIS A 520 12.93 -13.44 -2.69
N LEU A 521 12.10 -14.49 -2.63
CA LEU A 521 11.02 -14.66 -3.60
C LEU A 521 9.83 -13.71 -3.34
N ARG A 522 9.65 -13.24 -2.10
CA ARG A 522 8.70 -12.15 -1.77
C ARG A 522 9.16 -10.82 -2.35
N GLU A 523 10.46 -10.53 -2.23
CA GLU A 523 11.09 -9.37 -2.87
C GLU A 523 10.88 -9.40 -4.39
N CYS A 524 11.02 -10.57 -5.03
CA CYS A 524 10.73 -10.75 -6.45
C CYS A 524 9.26 -10.47 -6.81
N TYR A 525 8.27 -10.95 -6.05
CA TYR A 525 6.85 -10.64 -6.31
C TYR A 525 6.54 -9.15 -6.14
N SER A 526 7.18 -8.51 -5.16
CA SER A 526 7.11 -7.07 -4.90
C SER A 526 7.68 -6.24 -6.06
N GLU A 527 8.89 -6.55 -6.52
CA GLU A 527 9.50 -5.90 -7.69
C GLU A 527 8.71 -6.11 -8.98
N PHE A 528 8.20 -7.33 -9.20
CA PHE A 528 7.30 -7.63 -10.32
C PHE A 528 6.07 -6.73 -10.32
N LEU A 529 5.39 -6.59 -9.17
CA LEU A 529 4.19 -5.77 -9.07
C LEU A 529 4.51 -4.28 -9.19
N GLY A 530 5.57 -3.79 -8.54
CA GLY A 530 6.00 -2.39 -8.63
C GLY A 530 6.32 -1.97 -10.07
N THR A 531 7.11 -2.78 -10.79
CA THR A 531 7.42 -2.50 -12.20
C THR A 531 6.20 -2.69 -13.10
N PHE A 532 5.34 -3.70 -12.88
CA PHE A 532 4.07 -3.83 -13.60
C PHE A 532 3.21 -2.57 -13.50
N VAL A 533 3.02 -2.05 -12.27
CA VAL A 533 2.22 -0.84 -12.03
C VAL A 533 2.80 0.38 -12.74
N MET A 534 4.11 0.61 -12.57
CA MET A 534 4.81 1.72 -13.22
C MET A 534 4.70 1.67 -14.75
N ILE A 535 4.77 0.48 -15.34
CA ILE A 535 4.72 0.30 -16.79
C ILE A 535 3.28 0.38 -17.33
N ALA A 536 2.28 -0.12 -16.60
CA ALA A 536 0.88 0.02 -16.98
C ALA A 536 0.46 1.50 -17.06
N PHE A 537 0.75 2.29 -16.03
CA PHE A 537 0.49 3.74 -16.07
C PHE A 537 1.35 4.46 -17.13
N GLY A 538 2.65 4.19 -17.16
CA GLY A 538 3.57 4.86 -18.08
C GLY A 538 3.28 4.61 -19.57
N MET A 539 2.81 3.41 -19.93
CA MET A 539 2.46 3.09 -21.33
C MET A 539 1.04 3.51 -21.67
N GLY A 540 0.11 3.47 -20.72
CA GLY A 540 -1.22 4.02 -20.90
C GLY A 540 -1.16 5.50 -21.28
N VAL A 541 -0.34 6.33 -20.60
CA VAL A 541 -0.20 7.75 -20.98
C VAL A 541 0.52 7.94 -22.32
N ASN A 542 1.52 7.11 -22.65
CA ASN A 542 2.17 7.17 -23.97
C ASN A 542 1.14 6.90 -25.09
N ASN A 543 0.37 5.83 -24.97
CA ASN A 543 -0.70 5.49 -25.92
C ASN A 543 -1.78 6.58 -25.97
N GLN A 544 -2.26 7.07 -24.83
CA GLN A 544 -3.30 8.09 -24.76
C GLN A 544 -2.89 9.40 -25.46
N VAL A 545 -1.63 9.83 -25.35
CA VAL A 545 -1.16 11.05 -26.03
C VAL A 545 -0.95 10.81 -27.53
N VAL A 546 -0.29 9.70 -27.92
CA VAL A 546 0.01 9.43 -29.34
C VAL A 546 -1.25 9.06 -30.14
N LEU A 547 -2.12 8.20 -29.61
CA LEU A 547 -3.31 7.70 -30.33
C LEU A 547 -4.48 8.71 -30.33
N SER A 548 -4.44 9.76 -29.52
CA SER A 548 -5.38 10.88 -29.59
C SER A 548 -4.85 12.08 -30.41
N GLU A 549 -3.60 12.03 -30.89
CA GLU A 549 -2.90 13.14 -31.56
C GLU A 549 -2.84 14.41 -30.68
N ASP A 550 -2.28 14.29 -29.46
CA ASP A 550 -2.16 15.36 -28.45
C ASP A 550 -3.50 16.02 -27.98
N LYS A 551 -4.65 15.38 -28.25
CA LYS A 551 -5.97 15.88 -27.79
C LYS A 551 -6.29 15.47 -26.35
N GLU A 552 -6.02 14.22 -25.99
CA GLU A 552 -6.33 13.64 -24.67
C GLU A 552 -5.11 13.59 -23.73
N GLY A 553 -4.16 14.49 -23.96
CA GLY A 553 -2.98 14.71 -23.16
C GLY A 553 -1.88 15.36 -23.98
N THR A 554 -0.74 15.62 -23.36
CA THR A 554 0.43 16.25 -23.99
C THR A 554 1.71 15.67 -23.40
N TRP A 555 2.88 16.09 -23.90
CA TRP A 555 4.17 15.84 -23.25
C TRP A 555 4.18 16.15 -21.74
N LEU A 556 3.40 17.14 -21.28
CA LEU A 556 3.28 17.46 -19.86
C LEU A 556 2.57 16.35 -19.05
N SER A 557 1.48 15.77 -19.58
CA SER A 557 0.80 14.66 -18.90
C SER A 557 1.62 13.38 -18.93
N ILE A 558 2.42 13.12 -19.98
CA ILE A 558 3.40 12.01 -20.00
C ILE A 558 4.33 12.13 -18.79
N ASN A 559 4.99 13.28 -18.61
CA ASN A 559 5.94 13.48 -17.52
C ASN A 559 5.29 13.42 -16.12
N MET A 560 4.07 13.95 -15.95
CA MET A 560 3.32 13.83 -14.69
C MET A 560 2.94 12.37 -14.40
N ALA A 561 2.36 11.67 -15.37
CA ALA A 561 1.87 10.31 -15.18
C ALA A 561 3.02 9.31 -14.99
N TRP A 562 4.18 9.43 -15.67
CA TRP A 562 5.37 8.62 -15.37
C TRP A 562 5.92 8.87 -13.95
N GLY A 563 5.86 10.11 -13.44
CA GLY A 563 6.21 10.42 -12.05
C GLY A 563 5.27 9.73 -11.05
N ILE A 564 3.96 9.79 -11.29
CA ILE A 564 2.96 9.14 -10.44
C ILE A 564 2.96 7.61 -10.61
N ALA A 565 3.33 7.10 -11.78
CA ALA A 565 3.50 5.68 -12.03
C ALA A 565 4.59 5.08 -11.12
N VAL A 566 5.70 5.82 -10.93
CA VAL A 566 6.72 5.47 -9.94
C VAL A 566 6.19 5.61 -8.52
N LEU A 567 5.43 6.67 -8.18
CA LEU A 567 4.78 6.81 -6.87
C LEU A 567 3.93 5.58 -6.49
N MET A 568 3.07 5.14 -7.42
CA MET A 568 2.19 3.98 -7.21
C MET A 568 2.99 2.67 -7.12
N GLY A 569 4.01 2.48 -7.96
CA GLY A 569 4.88 1.30 -7.88
C GLY A 569 5.68 1.24 -6.57
N VAL A 570 6.16 2.39 -6.06
CA VAL A 570 6.82 2.52 -4.75
C VAL A 570 5.85 2.14 -3.64
N TYR A 571 4.63 2.69 -3.60
CA TYR A 571 3.60 2.27 -2.64
C TYR A 571 3.21 0.79 -2.77
N CYS A 572 3.41 0.16 -3.93
CA CYS A 572 3.19 -1.29 -4.08
C CYS A 572 4.34 -2.15 -3.52
N SER A 573 5.57 -1.65 -3.45
CA SER A 573 6.77 -2.50 -3.32
C SER A 573 7.83 -2.09 -2.28
N GLU A 574 7.79 -0.86 -1.74
CA GLU A 574 8.87 -0.36 -0.89
C GLU A 574 9.04 -1.17 0.40
N GLY A 575 7.95 -1.51 1.09
CA GLY A 575 7.96 -2.25 2.36
C GLY A 575 8.25 -3.75 2.25
N VAL A 576 8.53 -4.28 1.06
CA VAL A 576 8.90 -5.69 0.86
C VAL A 576 10.22 -5.84 0.10
N SER A 577 10.46 -5.06 -0.97
CA SER A 577 11.69 -5.16 -1.78
C SER A 577 12.57 -3.91 -1.77
N GLY A 578 12.11 -2.78 -1.22
CA GLY A 578 12.78 -1.49 -1.35
C GLY A 578 12.50 -0.76 -2.66
N ALA A 579 11.49 -1.21 -3.44
CA ALA A 579 10.99 -0.55 -4.65
C ALA A 579 12.08 -0.12 -5.66
N HIS A 580 13.02 -1.01 -6.01
CA HIS A 580 14.06 -0.65 -6.97
C HIS A 580 13.47 -0.41 -8.37
N MET A 581 12.58 -1.31 -8.82
CA MET A 581 11.79 -1.25 -10.07
C MET A 581 12.58 -1.03 -11.37
N ASN A 582 13.91 -1.06 -11.28
CA ASN A 582 14.87 -0.62 -12.27
C ASN A 582 16.20 -1.40 -12.10
N PRO A 583 16.70 -2.08 -13.15
CA PRO A 583 17.99 -2.75 -13.12
C PRO A 583 19.17 -1.82 -12.78
N SER A 584 19.13 -0.55 -13.18
CA SER A 584 20.17 0.45 -12.87
C SER A 584 20.24 0.77 -11.38
N VAL A 585 19.09 0.94 -10.73
CA VAL A 585 19.00 1.16 -9.27
C VAL A 585 19.49 -0.10 -8.52
N THR A 586 19.03 -1.27 -8.99
CA THR A 586 19.43 -2.57 -8.44
C THR A 586 20.95 -2.80 -8.53
N LEU A 587 21.57 -2.43 -9.64
CA LEU A 587 23.01 -2.52 -9.85
C LEU A 587 23.78 -1.52 -8.97
N ALA A 588 23.37 -0.24 -8.95
CA ALA A 588 24.01 0.78 -8.11
C ALA A 588 23.97 0.39 -6.63
N HIS A 589 22.81 -0.07 -6.13
CA HIS A 589 22.68 -0.57 -4.76
C HIS A 589 23.60 -1.77 -4.48
N ALA A 590 23.84 -2.65 -5.47
CA ALA A 590 24.77 -3.77 -5.29
C ALA A 590 26.25 -3.34 -5.32
N VAL A 591 26.62 -2.38 -6.15
CA VAL A 591 27.98 -1.81 -6.20
C VAL A 591 28.35 -1.12 -4.89
N TYR A 592 27.46 -0.30 -4.34
CA TYR A 592 27.67 0.42 -3.08
C TYR A 592 27.20 -0.36 -1.83
N GLY A 593 27.15 -1.69 -1.90
CA GLY A 593 26.91 -2.58 -0.74
C GLY A 593 25.51 -2.58 -0.14
N ARG A 594 24.59 -1.73 -0.61
CA ARG A 594 23.19 -1.61 -0.16
C ARG A 594 22.33 -2.83 -0.52
N LEU A 595 22.72 -3.62 -1.52
CA LEU A 595 22.05 -4.88 -1.91
C LEU A 595 23.07 -6.04 -2.05
N PRO A 596 22.85 -7.21 -1.43
CA PRO A 596 23.70 -8.37 -1.67
C PRO A 596 23.62 -8.85 -3.13
N TRP A 597 24.77 -8.93 -3.82
CA TRP A 597 24.88 -9.34 -5.24
C TRP A 597 24.09 -10.60 -5.64
N ARG A 598 23.92 -11.57 -4.72
CA ARG A 598 23.12 -12.77 -4.95
C ARG A 598 21.64 -12.50 -5.25
N LYS A 599 21.10 -11.34 -4.85
CA LYS A 599 19.71 -10.92 -5.10
C LYS A 599 19.51 -10.24 -6.46
N VAL A 600 20.56 -9.66 -7.04
CA VAL A 600 20.47 -8.85 -8.27
C VAL A 600 19.78 -9.60 -9.43
N PRO A 601 20.09 -10.89 -9.72
CA PRO A 601 19.40 -11.60 -10.80
C PRO A 601 17.90 -11.77 -10.56
N GLY A 602 17.48 -11.98 -9.31
CA GLY A 602 16.07 -12.13 -8.94
C GLY A 602 15.28 -10.84 -9.13
N TYR A 603 15.84 -9.71 -8.68
CA TYR A 603 15.25 -8.38 -8.90
C TYR A 603 15.13 -8.08 -10.40
N VAL A 604 16.24 -8.20 -11.16
CA VAL A 604 16.29 -7.85 -12.59
C VAL A 604 15.33 -8.71 -13.42
N VAL A 605 15.25 -10.02 -13.18
CA VAL A 605 14.27 -10.89 -13.87
C VAL A 605 12.84 -10.50 -13.51
N SER A 606 12.57 -10.18 -12.24
CA SER A 606 11.21 -9.78 -11.80
C SER A 606 10.77 -8.45 -12.40
N GLN A 607 11.67 -7.47 -12.48
CA GLN A 607 11.46 -6.18 -13.14
C GLN A 607 11.17 -6.36 -14.63
N PHE A 608 11.96 -7.14 -15.36
CA PHE A 608 11.70 -7.43 -16.78
C PHE A 608 10.36 -8.15 -16.98
N LEU A 609 10.01 -9.12 -16.14
CA LEU A 609 8.71 -9.81 -16.23
C LEU A 609 7.53 -8.87 -15.92
N GLY A 610 7.66 -8.00 -14.91
CA GLY A 610 6.64 -7.00 -14.57
C GLY A 610 6.39 -6.03 -15.73
N ALA A 611 7.47 -5.53 -16.34
CA ALA A 611 7.40 -4.65 -17.49
C ALA A 611 6.80 -5.32 -18.74
N PHE A 612 7.17 -6.58 -19.01
CA PHE A 612 6.61 -7.35 -20.12
C PHE A 612 5.09 -7.53 -19.97
N VAL A 613 4.63 -7.89 -18.76
CA VAL A 613 3.20 -8.07 -18.48
C VAL A 613 2.45 -6.73 -18.50
N GLY A 614 3.07 -5.64 -18.04
CA GLY A 614 2.50 -4.28 -18.12
C GLY A 614 2.27 -3.86 -19.58
N ALA A 615 3.29 -4.02 -20.44
CA ALA A 615 3.20 -3.72 -21.87
C ALA A 615 2.11 -4.56 -22.57
N PHE A 616 2.02 -5.86 -22.26
CA PHE A 616 0.97 -6.74 -22.79
C PHE A 616 -0.45 -6.29 -22.37
N VAL A 617 -0.64 -5.95 -21.09
CA VAL A 617 -1.93 -5.53 -20.55
C VAL A 617 -2.43 -4.22 -21.18
N ILE A 618 -1.52 -3.28 -21.47
CA ILE A 618 -1.82 -2.03 -22.18
C ILE A 618 -1.99 -2.24 -23.69
N TYR A 619 -1.25 -3.15 -24.32
CA TYR A 619 -1.48 -3.51 -25.72
C TYR A 619 -2.88 -4.10 -25.96
N LEU A 620 -3.40 -4.88 -25.01
CA LEU A 620 -4.79 -5.33 -25.04
C LEU A 620 -5.81 -4.21 -24.79
N LEU A 621 -5.44 -3.19 -24.01
CA LEU A 621 -6.28 -2.05 -23.64
C LEU A 621 -6.58 -1.18 -24.87
N ASP A 622 -5.54 -0.85 -25.63
CA ASP A 622 -5.64 0.02 -26.81
C ASP A 622 -5.66 -0.73 -28.14
N TYR A 623 -5.83 -2.06 -28.12
CA TYR A 623 -5.70 -2.92 -29.30
C TYR A 623 -6.51 -2.43 -30.51
N GLN A 624 -7.76 -1.97 -30.30
CA GLN A 624 -8.58 -1.42 -31.39
C GLN A 624 -7.99 -0.15 -32.00
N ARG A 625 -7.51 0.79 -31.19
CA ARG A 625 -6.91 2.05 -31.68
C ARG A 625 -5.55 1.78 -32.34
N LEU A 626 -4.73 0.91 -31.74
CA LEU A 626 -3.45 0.48 -32.31
C LEU A 626 -3.63 -0.15 -33.71
N MET A 627 -4.59 -1.06 -33.89
CA MET A 627 -4.86 -1.68 -35.20
C MET A 627 -5.62 -0.77 -36.17
N LYS A 628 -6.22 0.34 -35.70
CA LYS A 628 -6.78 1.40 -36.57
C LYS A 628 -5.71 2.38 -37.06
N ALA A 629 -4.77 2.74 -36.19
CA ALA A 629 -3.69 3.70 -36.49
C ALA A 629 -2.52 3.05 -37.26
N ASP A 630 -2.20 1.79 -36.97
CA ASP A 630 -1.09 1.04 -37.59
C ASP A 630 -1.51 -0.43 -37.85
N PRO A 631 -2.27 -0.68 -38.93
CA PRO A 631 -2.76 -2.03 -39.26
C PRO A 631 -1.63 -3.01 -39.59
N ASP A 632 -0.56 -2.52 -40.22
CA ASP A 632 0.58 -3.31 -40.69
C ASP A 632 1.65 -3.55 -39.60
N LYS A 633 1.53 -2.89 -38.44
CA LYS A 633 2.46 -2.96 -37.29
C LYS A 633 3.87 -2.49 -37.63
N GLU A 634 3.96 -1.34 -38.28
CA GLU A 634 5.20 -0.74 -38.77
C GLU A 634 5.77 0.37 -37.87
N THR A 635 4.96 1.01 -37.00
CA THR A 635 5.40 2.20 -36.24
C THR A 635 4.98 2.23 -34.76
N MET A 636 3.80 1.74 -34.39
CA MET A 636 3.22 1.95 -33.04
C MET A 636 3.94 1.21 -31.91
N TYR A 637 4.99 0.45 -32.20
CA TYR A 637 5.91 -0.05 -31.19
C TYR A 637 6.72 1.07 -30.50
N HIS A 638 6.85 2.24 -31.15
CA HIS A 638 7.46 3.45 -30.58
C HIS A 638 6.72 3.99 -29.34
N ASN A 639 5.46 3.59 -29.10
CA ASN A 639 4.74 3.96 -27.87
C ASN A 639 5.22 3.15 -26.64
N PHE A 640 5.72 1.93 -26.87
CA PHE A 640 6.06 0.95 -25.85
C PHE A 640 7.55 0.96 -25.47
N ALA A 641 8.43 1.55 -26.27
CA ALA A 641 9.86 1.65 -25.98
C ALA A 641 10.35 3.05 -26.35
N THR A 642 11.50 3.51 -25.84
CA THR A 642 11.96 4.87 -26.19
C THR A 642 12.72 4.86 -27.52
N HIS A 643 12.67 5.95 -28.28
CA HIS A 643 13.38 6.07 -29.55
C HIS A 643 14.18 7.39 -29.57
N PRO A 644 15.37 7.41 -30.19
CA PRO A 644 16.16 8.62 -30.29
C PRO A 644 15.47 9.59 -31.25
N ASN A 645 15.57 10.89 -30.96
CA ASN A 645 15.22 11.91 -31.94
C ASN A 645 16.08 11.71 -33.22
N PRO A 646 15.49 11.70 -34.44
CA PRO A 646 16.23 11.54 -35.70
C PRO A 646 17.40 12.54 -35.91
N GLU A 647 17.40 13.67 -35.20
CA GLU A 647 18.46 14.69 -35.25
C GLU A 647 19.72 14.33 -34.45
N ILE A 648 19.66 13.33 -33.53
CA ILE A 648 20.79 12.96 -32.68
C ILE A 648 21.48 11.67 -33.11
N ASN A 649 22.79 11.58 -32.81
CA ASN A 649 23.56 10.34 -33.00
C ASN A 649 23.60 9.47 -31.74
N ASN A 650 23.97 8.20 -31.91
CA ASN A 650 24.01 7.20 -30.84
C ASN A 650 24.97 7.53 -29.68
N LEU A 651 26.01 8.36 -29.90
CA LEU A 651 26.90 8.83 -28.82
C LEU A 651 26.22 9.90 -27.96
N THR A 652 25.50 10.85 -28.57
CA THR A 652 24.68 11.84 -27.87
C THR A 652 23.52 11.16 -27.10
N ALA A 653 22.91 10.13 -27.68
CA ALA A 653 21.90 9.33 -27.01
C ALA A 653 22.47 8.57 -25.79
N PHE A 654 23.62 7.91 -25.95
CA PHE A 654 24.32 7.24 -24.85
C PHE A 654 24.69 8.22 -23.72
N TYR A 655 25.23 9.39 -24.06
CA TYR A 655 25.53 10.43 -23.09
C TYR A 655 24.27 10.93 -22.35
N THR A 656 23.16 11.12 -23.08
CA THR A 656 21.89 11.56 -22.48
C THR A 656 21.35 10.54 -21.48
N GLU A 657 21.27 9.27 -21.86
CA GLU A 657 20.76 8.20 -20.99
C GLU A 657 21.66 7.92 -19.78
N ALA A 658 22.99 7.97 -19.96
CA ALA A 658 23.94 7.87 -18.86
C ALA A 658 23.82 9.07 -17.89
N LEU A 659 23.72 10.30 -18.40
CA LEU A 659 23.60 11.50 -17.58
C LEU A 659 22.26 11.54 -16.83
N ALA A 660 21.14 11.27 -17.51
CA ALA A 660 19.81 11.25 -16.89
C ALA A 660 19.73 10.18 -15.79
N THR A 661 20.29 8.99 -16.02
CA THR A 661 20.33 7.93 -14.99
C THR A 661 21.32 8.24 -13.86
N GLY A 662 22.40 8.96 -14.15
CA GLY A 662 23.31 9.48 -13.13
C GLY A 662 22.62 10.49 -12.21
N MET A 663 21.89 11.45 -12.78
CA MET A 663 21.06 12.39 -12.01
C MET A 663 19.97 11.67 -11.22
N LEU A 664 19.33 10.66 -11.80
CA LEU A 664 18.37 9.79 -11.11
C LEU A 664 18.97 9.16 -9.85
N LEU A 665 20.10 8.44 -9.98
CA LEU A 665 20.69 7.74 -8.83
C LEU A 665 21.30 8.68 -7.79
N LEU A 666 21.88 9.81 -8.21
CA LEU A 666 22.35 10.86 -7.31
C LEU A 666 21.20 11.40 -6.45
N CYS A 667 20.06 11.72 -7.08
CA CYS A 667 18.87 12.18 -6.36
C CYS A 667 18.22 11.08 -5.51
N VAL A 668 18.17 9.82 -5.95
CA VAL A 668 17.69 8.69 -5.13
C VAL A 668 18.54 8.56 -3.86
N TYR A 669 19.87 8.65 -3.98
CA TYR A 669 20.76 8.59 -2.82
C TYR A 669 20.57 9.81 -1.90
N ALA A 670 20.43 11.01 -2.46
CA ALA A 670 20.18 12.24 -1.70
C ALA A 670 18.83 12.25 -0.95
N ILE A 671 17.79 11.60 -1.50
CA ILE A 671 16.47 11.48 -0.87
C ILE A 671 16.46 10.39 0.22
N THR A 672 17.21 9.30 0.03
CA THR A 672 17.22 8.15 0.96
C THR A 672 18.20 8.29 2.12
N ASP A 673 19.27 9.07 1.97
CA ASP A 673 20.23 9.33 3.04
C ASP A 673 19.60 10.14 4.20
N GLN A 674 19.53 9.50 5.38
CA GLN A 674 18.98 10.09 6.61
C GLN A 674 19.98 11.01 7.34
N ARG A 675 21.27 10.99 6.99
CA ARG A 675 22.28 11.96 7.47
C ARG A 675 22.17 13.28 6.69
N ASN A 676 21.63 13.24 5.48
CA ASN A 676 21.20 14.39 4.69
C ASN A 676 19.75 14.80 5.05
N ARG A 677 19.24 15.89 4.45
CA ARG A 677 17.85 16.36 4.60
C ARG A 677 16.84 15.48 3.84
N SER A 678 16.71 14.22 4.24
CA SER A 678 15.66 13.33 3.74
C SER A 678 14.26 13.91 4.02
N PRO A 679 13.28 13.76 3.09
CA PRO A 679 11.90 14.17 3.32
C PRO A 679 11.11 13.23 4.27
N GLY A 680 11.77 12.20 4.81
CA GLY A 680 11.22 11.27 5.80
C GLY A 680 10.20 10.28 5.22
N THR A 681 9.77 9.32 6.06
CA THR A 681 8.90 8.18 5.69
C THR A 681 7.70 8.53 4.81
N VAL A 682 7.02 9.65 5.09
CA VAL A 682 5.84 10.09 4.32
C VAL A 682 6.23 10.79 3.03
N GLY A 683 7.32 11.57 3.03
CA GLY A 683 7.70 12.42 1.90
C GLY A 683 8.53 11.72 0.82
N THR A 684 9.26 10.65 1.15
CA THR A 684 10.15 9.94 0.22
C THR A 684 9.46 9.49 -1.08
N PRO A 685 8.28 8.84 -1.07
CA PRO A 685 7.60 8.44 -2.31
C PRO A 685 7.21 9.64 -3.20
N PHE A 686 6.69 10.72 -2.60
CA PHE A 686 6.34 11.94 -3.34
C PHE A 686 7.58 12.65 -3.91
N ALA A 687 8.71 12.63 -3.19
CA ALA A 687 9.97 13.16 -3.69
C ALA A 687 10.48 12.38 -4.91
N PHE A 688 10.35 11.04 -4.92
CA PHE A 688 10.67 10.24 -6.11
C PHE A 688 9.74 10.58 -7.30
N ALA A 689 8.45 10.78 -7.06
CA ALA A 689 7.49 11.15 -8.09
C ALA A 689 7.84 12.48 -8.78
N LEU A 690 8.13 13.51 -7.97
CA LEU A 690 8.53 14.84 -8.45
C LEU A 690 9.91 14.81 -9.14
N MET A 691 10.84 14.00 -8.65
CA MET A 691 12.15 13.78 -9.27
C MET A 691 12.02 13.18 -10.68
N ILE A 692 11.23 12.12 -10.85
CA ILE A 692 10.99 11.49 -12.17
C ILE A 692 10.29 12.45 -13.13
N MET A 693 9.27 13.17 -12.64
CA MET A 693 8.57 14.20 -13.39
C MET A 693 9.51 15.32 -13.86
N ALA A 694 10.42 15.80 -12.99
CA ALA A 694 11.42 16.81 -13.35
C ALA A 694 12.47 16.28 -14.34
N LEU A 695 12.93 15.02 -14.20
CA LEU A 695 13.85 14.38 -15.14
C LEU A 695 13.25 14.24 -16.54
N GLY A 696 11.99 13.81 -16.65
CA GLY A 696 11.28 13.69 -17.93
C GLY A 696 11.14 15.04 -18.66
N MET A 697 10.79 16.11 -17.93
CA MET A 697 10.75 17.47 -18.49
C MET A 697 12.13 17.99 -18.91
N SER A 698 13.20 17.64 -18.19
CA SER A 698 14.53 18.24 -18.38
C SER A 698 15.40 17.52 -19.40
N PHE A 699 15.33 16.19 -19.47
CA PHE A 699 16.22 15.35 -20.29
C PHE A 699 15.50 14.60 -21.41
N GLY A 700 14.17 14.60 -21.43
CA GLY A 700 13.39 13.68 -22.25
C GLY A 700 13.38 13.92 -23.75
N MET A 701 13.62 15.15 -24.20
CA MET A 701 13.52 15.58 -25.62
C MET A 701 14.40 14.76 -26.60
N ASN A 702 15.54 14.24 -26.13
CA ASN A 702 16.53 13.58 -26.98
C ASN A 702 16.22 12.08 -27.20
N THR A 703 15.71 11.40 -26.19
CA THR A 703 15.75 9.92 -26.07
C THR A 703 14.54 9.30 -25.36
N GLY A 704 13.56 10.11 -24.94
CA GLY A 704 12.41 9.62 -24.17
C GLY A 704 12.74 9.21 -22.73
N TYR A 705 13.91 9.59 -22.20
CA TYR A 705 14.35 9.40 -20.80
C TYR A 705 14.24 7.96 -20.30
N ALA A 706 14.76 6.98 -21.03
CA ALA A 706 14.59 5.57 -20.73
C ALA A 706 14.97 5.24 -19.27
N MET A 707 16.18 5.60 -18.85
CA MET A 707 16.77 5.51 -17.48
C MET A 707 16.70 4.14 -16.77
N ASN A 708 16.05 3.16 -17.37
CA ASN A 708 15.63 1.92 -16.77
C ASN A 708 15.60 0.83 -17.86
N PRO A 709 16.56 -0.11 -17.88
CA PRO A 709 16.59 -1.17 -18.87
C PRO A 709 15.30 -2.01 -18.92
N ALA A 710 14.59 -2.18 -17.79
CA ALA A 710 13.31 -2.89 -17.75
C ALA A 710 12.15 -2.07 -18.35
N ARG A 711 12.19 -0.72 -18.29
CA ARG A 711 11.21 0.16 -18.94
C ARG A 711 11.23 0.03 -20.46
N ASP A 712 12.40 -0.27 -21.03
CA ASP A 712 12.60 -0.26 -22.48
C ASP A 712 12.64 -1.68 -23.09
N PHE A 713 13.53 -2.55 -22.60
CA PHE A 713 13.84 -3.80 -23.31
C PHE A 713 12.75 -4.87 -23.21
N ALA A 714 12.14 -5.06 -22.03
CA ALA A 714 11.06 -6.03 -21.89
C ALA A 714 9.81 -5.66 -22.72
N PRO A 715 9.43 -4.37 -22.81
CA PRO A 715 8.42 -3.91 -23.76
C PRO A 715 8.79 -4.05 -25.25
N ARG A 716 10.06 -3.83 -25.66
CA ARG A 716 10.52 -4.22 -27.03
C ARG A 716 10.38 -5.72 -27.28
N LEU A 717 10.73 -6.54 -26.29
CA LEU A 717 10.58 -7.99 -26.37
C LEU A 717 9.10 -8.39 -26.47
N PHE A 718 8.20 -7.66 -25.81
CA PHE A 718 6.77 -7.82 -26.00
C PHE A 718 6.32 -7.43 -27.42
N THR A 719 6.67 -6.25 -27.94
CA THR A 719 6.24 -5.81 -29.28
C THR A 719 6.81 -6.69 -30.40
N PHE A 720 8.02 -7.22 -30.23
CA PHE A 720 8.57 -8.29 -31.09
C PHE A 720 7.61 -9.49 -31.19
N PHE A 721 7.14 -10.02 -30.05
CA PHE A 721 6.16 -11.13 -30.03
C PHE A 721 4.74 -10.72 -30.47
N ALA A 722 4.35 -9.45 -30.29
CA ALA A 722 3.07 -8.92 -30.75
C ALA A 722 2.98 -8.76 -32.28
N GLY A 723 4.10 -8.88 -32.99
CA GLY A 723 4.15 -8.96 -34.45
C GLY A 723 4.89 -7.82 -35.16
N TYR A 724 5.46 -6.84 -34.43
CA TYR A 724 6.22 -5.72 -35.01
C TYR A 724 7.61 -6.14 -35.59
N GLY A 725 7.95 -7.43 -35.49
CA GLY A 725 9.14 -8.03 -36.10
C GLY A 725 10.47 -7.56 -35.49
N SER A 726 11.58 -7.89 -36.16
CA SER A 726 12.93 -7.57 -35.67
C SER A 726 13.28 -6.07 -35.70
N LYS A 727 12.47 -5.25 -36.37
CA LYS A 727 12.67 -3.79 -36.52
C LYS A 727 12.89 -3.12 -35.17
N VAL A 728 12.13 -3.54 -34.15
CA VAL A 728 12.18 -3.05 -32.76
C VAL A 728 13.56 -3.13 -32.09
N PHE A 729 14.45 -4.01 -32.61
CA PHE A 729 15.83 -4.17 -32.15
C PHE A 729 16.88 -3.71 -33.17
N THR A 730 16.56 -3.64 -34.47
CA THR A 730 17.55 -3.26 -35.51
C THR A 730 17.59 -1.77 -35.82
N GLU A 731 16.53 -1.03 -35.51
CA GLU A 731 16.41 0.41 -35.80
C GLU A 731 17.56 1.24 -35.21
N ASN A 732 17.93 2.33 -35.91
CA ASN A 732 18.95 3.31 -35.51
C ASN A 732 20.28 2.68 -35.07
N GLY A 733 20.71 1.63 -35.77
CA GLY A 733 21.98 0.95 -35.51
C GLY A 733 21.98 0.14 -34.21
N CYS A 734 20.89 -0.60 -33.97
CA CYS A 734 20.65 -1.36 -32.73
C CYS A 734 20.51 -0.45 -31.48
N TYR A 735 19.67 0.59 -31.59
CA TYR A 735 19.48 1.59 -30.53
C TYR A 735 19.21 0.98 -29.13
N PHE A 736 18.47 -0.13 -29.04
CA PHE A 736 18.10 -0.78 -27.76
C PHE A 736 19.28 -1.11 -26.82
N LEU A 737 20.50 -1.21 -27.36
CA LEU A 737 21.72 -1.40 -26.57
C LEU A 737 22.01 -0.18 -25.67
N ILE A 738 21.59 1.02 -26.07
CA ILE A 738 21.79 2.27 -25.33
C ILE A 738 20.97 2.30 -24.04
N PRO A 739 19.62 2.21 -24.03
CA PRO A 739 18.83 2.14 -22.81
C PRO A 739 19.05 0.85 -22.00
N MET A 740 19.65 -0.19 -22.60
CA MET A 740 20.12 -1.38 -21.86
C MET A 740 21.39 -1.09 -21.02
N PHE A 741 22.41 -0.43 -21.58
CA PHE A 741 23.74 -0.34 -20.95
C PHE A 741 24.14 1.06 -20.45
N ALA A 742 23.70 2.14 -21.11
CA ALA A 742 24.02 3.51 -20.68
C ALA A 742 23.43 3.83 -19.30
N PRO A 743 22.17 3.45 -18.97
CA PRO A 743 21.62 3.62 -17.63
C PRO A 743 22.38 2.86 -16.54
N LEU A 744 22.92 1.67 -16.82
CA LEU A 744 23.69 0.89 -15.85
C LEU A 744 24.99 1.60 -15.46
N ILE A 745 25.70 2.17 -16.44
CA ILE A 745 26.94 2.94 -16.23
C ILE A 745 26.60 4.27 -15.54
N GLY A 746 25.60 4.99 -16.05
CA GLY A 746 25.14 6.26 -15.50
C GLY A 746 24.73 6.16 -14.03
N GLY A 747 23.89 5.18 -13.69
CA GLY A 747 23.42 4.98 -12.32
C GLY A 747 24.54 4.70 -11.32
N VAL A 748 25.54 3.89 -11.68
CA VAL A 748 26.70 3.62 -10.82
C VAL A 748 27.57 4.86 -10.63
N LEU A 749 27.76 5.67 -11.68
CA LEU A 749 28.52 6.93 -11.59
C LEU A 749 27.78 8.00 -10.76
N GLY A 750 26.46 8.13 -10.93
CA GLY A 750 25.64 9.08 -10.18
C GLY A 750 25.55 8.77 -8.68
N ALA A 751 25.34 7.50 -8.34
CA ALA A 751 25.43 7.01 -6.97
C ALA A 751 26.83 7.26 -6.36
N GLY A 752 27.90 6.99 -7.13
CA GLY A 752 29.28 7.23 -6.71
C GLY A 752 29.59 8.71 -6.48
N ALA A 753 29.06 9.60 -7.31
CA ALA A 753 29.18 11.04 -7.11
C ALA A 753 28.55 11.49 -5.78
N TYR A 754 27.37 10.96 -5.41
CA TYR A 754 26.76 11.26 -4.11
C TYR A 754 27.59 10.69 -2.93
N GLU A 755 27.98 9.42 -3.02
CA GLU A 755 28.78 8.74 -1.99
C GLU A 755 30.07 9.52 -1.69
N ILE A 756 30.82 9.90 -2.73
CA ILE A 756 32.13 10.58 -2.60
C ILE A 756 31.97 12.05 -2.16
N LEU A 757 31.04 12.80 -2.76
CA LEU A 757 30.95 14.26 -2.58
C LEU A 757 30.08 14.68 -1.38
N VAL A 758 29.20 13.81 -0.89
CA VAL A 758 28.28 14.12 0.22
C VAL A 758 28.41 13.09 1.34
N GLN A 759 28.18 11.81 1.04
CA GLN A 759 27.94 10.81 2.10
C GLN A 759 29.19 10.52 2.96
N VAL A 760 30.36 10.48 2.33
CA VAL A 760 31.68 10.35 3.00
C VAL A 760 32.11 11.66 3.68
N GLN A 761 31.48 12.80 3.35
CA GLN A 761 31.77 14.11 3.95
C GLN A 761 30.93 14.40 5.20
N HIS A 762 29.95 13.55 5.53
CA HIS A 762 29.24 13.63 6.80
C HIS A 762 30.21 13.39 7.97
N PRO A 763 30.13 14.17 9.07
CA PRO A 763 30.98 13.92 10.23
C PRO A 763 30.70 12.53 10.80
N HIS A 764 31.76 11.74 11.01
CA HIS A 764 31.66 10.46 11.71
C HIS A 764 31.17 10.70 13.14
N ASP A 765 30.17 9.93 13.57
CA ASP A 765 29.74 9.93 14.97
C ASP A 765 30.84 9.27 15.82
N PRO A 766 31.38 9.95 16.87
CA PRO A 766 32.40 9.37 17.73
C PRO A 766 31.99 8.08 18.46
N SER A 767 30.70 7.71 18.44
CA SER A 767 30.19 6.45 18.97
C SER A 767 30.25 5.25 18.00
N GLU A 768 30.69 5.43 16.75
CA GLU A 768 30.92 4.34 15.77
C GLU A 768 32.33 3.71 15.87
N TYR A 769 33.17 4.09 16.84
CA TYR A 769 34.58 3.66 17.01
C TYR A 769 34.85 2.75 18.22
#